data_AF-A0A7K5SNJ2-F1
#
_entry.id   AF-A0A7K5SNJ2-F1
#
_cell.length_a   1.000
_cell.length_b   1.000
_cell.length_c   1.000
_cell.angle_alpha   90.00
_cell.angle_beta   90.00
_cell.angle_gamma   90.00
#
_symmetry.space_group_name_H-M   'P 1'
#
loop_
_entity.id
_entity.type
_entity.pdbx_description
1 polymer ?
#
loop_
_entity_poly.entity_id
_entity_poly.type
_entity_poly.pdbx_seq_one_letter_code
_entity_poly.pdbx_strand_id
1 'polypeptide(L)'
;VFQDRFGQCFTTKVLREPLGEAGLEQHPGAQPDRRSSVAVAVPDEEESRDTVRLHDKDEKNLLRYYLFQGMRYVWLERRQAFCRVSVLDEGWTCAELHLCQAGLDQQEHGARRKIYGPNLIEVPVKSYARLLVEEVLNPFYLFQVLSMVLWVCDAYYYYAACIFLISTLSLGLSLYETRKQSTTLRNMARMSLGVRVRRPGGEELVVSSAELVPGDCIRLPAAGALLPCDAALLTGECMVNESLLTGESVPVMKTPLPAGGAAYCPEEHRRHTLFCGTQVIQAKAYVGGEVLAVVTRTGFCTAKGDLISSILYPKPVSFKFYKDAVKFVLFLAILALIGTLYSILILVRNQVPVGQIIIRALDLVTVIVPPALPAAMTVGTIYAQNRLKKQGIFCISPPRINLCGKIRLVCFDKTGTLTQEGLDVWGVVPLQQQRFLPIVHEPRCLPAGALLYALATCHAVSPLRGQLVGDPVDIKMLESTGWMMEEEEEEERELPVFQQFGMKVLAVVKPPPEEEQPRDRRHQAPLGILRRFPFSSSLQRMSVLVKLPGEASAHAYVKGAPEMVASLCRKETVPPDFSQMLRHYTTDGFRVLALACKALGTVATFEEALQLPRDSVESGLNFLGFLVMKNVLKPESAPVIQLLRSANIRPVMVTGDNMLTAMNVARGCRMVEPREGVIFVTASPPGHDKPAALKFILAEHSQGEEQPEEGSSLPPRHCHFALNGKSFQVVCEHFSELLPRILLRATVFARMLPEQKTQLVCSLQELNYCVGMCGDGANDCGALRAADVGISLSEAEASVASPFTSRVATIECVPRVIREGRCSLVTSFGVFKYMALYSLVQFVSVLLLYTINTNLSDFQFLFFDLVITTTVAVLMGRTGPAPALGVRRPQGALISGLVLGSLLLQTALLITVQVLSYFITVSQSWYVPLNSTVTAPQNLPNYENTVLFCVTGFQYLILAVAMSKGYPFREPLYTNVLFLLVLILLFGLMIWLTLYPLGFPKSLLKLQPIEDFSFKLLLLGIAALNFFAAFVLETALDHGLLGCFRRLRRKKASKKLFKRLEKELSQQQPAWPPLDQPLFATP
;
A
#
# COMPACT_ATOMS: atom_id res chain seq x y z
N VAL A 1 27.94 10.59 5.40
CA VAL A 1 26.64 11.17 4.94
C VAL A 1 26.24 10.42 3.68
N PHE A 2 24.98 10.05 3.49
CA PHE A 2 24.51 9.39 2.27
C PHE A 2 23.11 9.90 1.87
N GLN A 3 22.75 9.76 0.60
CA GLN A 3 21.40 10.06 0.10
C GLN A 3 20.59 8.78 -0.10
N ASP A 4 19.32 8.80 0.27
CA ASP A 4 18.39 7.72 -0.09
C ASP A 4 17.95 7.83 -1.56
N ARG A 5 17.19 6.84 -2.04
CA ARG A 5 16.63 6.81 -3.41
C ARG A 5 15.63 7.94 -3.69
N PHE A 6 15.26 8.73 -2.70
CA PHE A 6 14.33 9.86 -2.79
C PHE A 6 15.04 11.22 -2.63
N GLY A 7 16.38 11.23 -2.59
CA GLY A 7 17.21 12.43 -2.49
C GLY A 7 17.30 13.04 -1.09
N GLN A 8 16.91 12.33 -0.04
CA GLN A 8 17.08 12.78 1.35
C GLN A 8 18.47 12.45 1.88
N CYS A 9 19.17 13.45 2.42
CA CYS A 9 20.48 13.27 3.04
C CYS A 9 20.35 12.77 4.49
N PHE A 10 21.07 11.70 4.83
CA PHE A 10 21.17 11.14 6.17
C PHE A 10 22.62 11.11 6.66
N THR A 11 22.78 11.29 7.96
CA THR A 11 24.07 11.14 8.65
C THR A 11 23.95 10.00 9.64
N THR A 12 24.87 9.04 9.59
CA THR A 12 24.96 7.92 10.52
C THR A 12 26.38 7.76 11.00
N LYS A 13 26.53 7.24 12.23
CA LYS A 13 27.84 6.93 12.81
C LYS A 13 28.28 5.55 12.32
N VAL A 14 29.48 5.47 11.76
CA VAL A 14 30.11 4.20 11.39
C VAL A 14 30.71 3.60 12.66
N LEU A 15 30.36 2.35 12.95
CA LEU A 15 30.86 1.56 14.07
C LEU A 15 31.99 0.65 13.58
N ARG A 16 32.91 0.34 14.49
CA ARG A 16 34.08 -0.53 14.25
C ARG A 16 34.07 -1.66 15.29
N GLU A 17 34.14 -2.91 14.84
CA GLU A 17 34.19 -4.09 15.72
C GLU A 17 35.37 -5.01 15.34
N PRO A 18 36.14 -5.54 16.30
CA PRO A 18 37.23 -6.47 16.01
C PRO A 18 36.68 -7.86 15.66
N LEU A 19 37.00 -8.35 14.46
CA LEU A 19 36.92 -9.76 14.06
C LEU A 19 38.16 -10.49 14.59
N GLY A 20 38.00 -11.74 15.02
CA GLY A 20 39.15 -12.58 15.37
C GLY A 20 39.99 -12.90 14.13
N GLU A 21 41.27 -13.22 14.33
CA GLU A 21 42.09 -13.83 13.28
C GLU A 21 41.55 -15.24 12.98
N ALA A 22 41.47 -15.58 11.70
CA ALA A 22 40.97 -16.84 11.11
C ALA A 22 39.44 -17.03 11.00
N GLY A 23 38.99 -17.40 9.79
CA GLY A 23 37.62 -17.85 9.51
C GLY A 23 37.06 -17.57 8.10
N LEU A 24 37.82 -16.97 7.18
CA LEU A 24 37.44 -16.88 5.75
C LEU A 24 38.41 -17.63 4.83
N GLU A 25 39.23 -18.54 5.38
CA GLU A 25 40.11 -19.42 4.61
C GLU A 25 39.49 -20.81 4.44
N GLN A 26 39.07 -21.05 3.20
CA GLN A 26 39.06 -22.34 2.47
C GLN A 26 38.53 -23.60 3.19
N HIS A 27 37.34 -24.04 2.79
CA HIS A 27 37.08 -25.49 2.68
C HIS A 27 37.91 -26.07 1.52
N PRO A 28 38.56 -27.25 1.68
CA PRO A 28 39.32 -27.89 0.62
C PRO A 28 38.33 -28.44 -0.43
N GLY A 29 38.05 -27.65 -1.47
CA GLY A 29 37.16 -28.03 -2.58
C GLY A 29 36.42 -26.89 -3.28
N ALA A 30 36.42 -25.67 -2.74
CA ALA A 30 35.77 -24.52 -3.37
C ALA A 30 36.71 -23.83 -4.38
N GLN A 31 36.25 -23.62 -5.62
CA GLN A 31 36.94 -22.74 -6.59
C GLN A 31 37.20 -21.35 -5.96
N PRO A 32 38.35 -20.72 -6.24
CA PRO A 32 38.68 -19.41 -5.70
C PRO A 32 37.85 -18.34 -6.42
N ASP A 33 36.59 -18.12 -6.02
CA ASP A 33 35.82 -17.04 -6.63
C ASP A 33 34.75 -16.37 -5.74
N ARG A 34 34.64 -15.06 -5.94
CA ARG A 34 33.64 -14.08 -5.47
C ARG A 34 33.49 -13.72 -3.97
N ARG A 35 33.76 -14.58 -2.98
CA ARG A 35 33.34 -14.31 -1.57
C ARG A 35 34.37 -13.73 -0.59
N SER A 36 35.66 -13.74 -0.93
CA SER A 36 36.74 -13.33 -0.02
C SER A 36 37.19 -11.88 -0.23
N SER A 37 36.45 -10.91 0.30
CA SER A 37 37.04 -9.67 0.87
C SER A 37 35.94 -8.75 1.38
N VAL A 38 35.34 -9.11 2.51
CA VAL A 38 35.09 -8.06 3.52
C VAL A 38 36.47 -7.73 4.05
N ALA A 39 37.21 -6.80 3.43
CA ALA A 39 38.45 -6.31 4.03
C ALA A 39 38.01 -5.33 5.15
N VAL A 40 38.35 -5.51 6.42
CA VAL A 40 39.66 -5.82 7.02
C VAL A 40 40.69 -4.76 6.59
N ALA A 41 40.68 -3.67 7.36
CA ALA A 41 41.69 -2.62 7.50
C ALA A 41 42.30 -1.96 6.23
N VAL A 42 42.07 -0.64 6.13
CA VAL A 42 43.07 0.31 5.62
C VAL A 42 43.43 1.21 6.80
N PRO A 43 44.72 1.49 7.10
CA PRO A 43 45.10 2.39 8.18
C PRO A 43 44.51 3.79 7.94
N ASP A 44 44.00 4.43 9.00
CA ASP A 44 43.71 5.87 8.97
C ASP A 44 45.07 6.60 8.89
N GLU A 45 45.33 7.34 7.81
CA GLU A 45 46.54 8.19 7.68
C GLU A 45 46.42 9.55 8.40
N GLU A 46 45.50 9.71 9.34
CA GLU A 46 45.37 10.94 10.12
C GLU A 46 45.31 10.61 11.62
N GLU A 47 46.49 10.49 12.23
CA GLU A 47 46.84 10.81 13.64
C GLU A 47 47.95 9.89 14.18
N SER A 48 49.22 10.14 13.82
CA SER A 48 50.34 9.96 14.77
C SER A 48 51.61 10.64 14.24
N ARG A 49 51.83 11.88 14.66
CA ARG A 49 53.21 12.34 14.88
C ARG A 49 53.61 11.88 16.29
N ASP A 50 54.83 11.37 16.37
CA ASP A 50 55.65 11.11 17.56
C ASP A 50 55.80 9.67 18.10
N THR A 51 57.05 9.22 17.93
CA THR A 51 57.88 8.33 18.77
C THR A 51 57.71 6.82 18.69
N VAL A 52 58.69 6.22 18.01
CA VAL A 52 59.38 4.94 18.24
C VAL A 52 58.89 4.13 19.46
N ARG A 53 58.10 3.09 19.21
CA ARG A 53 58.17 1.81 19.93
C ARG A 53 57.96 0.65 18.95
N LEU A 54 58.90 -0.29 19.03
CA LEU A 54 58.99 -1.52 18.27
C LEU A 54 57.83 -2.48 18.55
N HIS A 55 57.45 -3.23 17.51
CA HIS A 55 56.85 -4.57 17.50
C HIS A 55 55.78 -4.89 18.56
N ASP A 56 54.51 -4.65 18.18
CA ASP A 56 53.49 -5.69 18.04
C ASP A 56 52.31 -5.06 17.28
N LYS A 57 52.35 -5.13 15.95
CA LYS A 57 51.18 -4.87 15.12
C LYS A 57 50.35 -6.15 15.11
N ASP A 58 49.57 -6.36 16.17
CA ASP A 58 48.37 -7.18 16.04
C ASP A 58 47.43 -6.42 15.11
N GLU A 59 47.48 -6.74 13.82
CA GLU A 59 46.57 -6.24 12.78
C GLU A 59 45.16 -6.76 13.08
N LYS A 60 44.48 -6.15 14.06
CA LYS A 60 43.10 -6.52 14.41
C LYS A 60 42.20 -6.20 13.22
N ASN A 61 41.66 -7.25 12.60
CA ASN A 61 40.68 -7.18 11.53
C ASN A 61 39.43 -6.41 11.98
N LEU A 62 39.28 -5.14 11.59
CA LEU A 62 38.15 -4.30 12.01
C LEU A 62 37.00 -4.34 10.99
N LEU A 63 35.83 -4.82 11.41
CA LEU A 63 34.57 -4.72 10.68
C LEU A 63 34.05 -3.28 10.78
N ARG A 64 33.91 -2.60 9.63
CA ARG A 64 33.26 -1.29 9.52
C ARG A 64 31.80 -1.47 9.10
N TYR A 65 30.87 -0.99 9.92
CA TYR A 65 29.44 -1.09 9.60
C TYR A 65 28.63 0.08 10.17
N TYR A 66 27.42 0.29 9.64
CA TYR A 66 26.44 1.16 10.27
C TYR A 66 25.04 0.55 10.21
N LEU A 67 24.15 1.04 11.06
CA LEU A 67 22.73 0.67 11.07
C LEU A 67 21.91 1.81 10.46
N PHE A 68 21.03 1.49 9.52
CA PHE A 68 20.08 2.44 8.95
C PHE A 68 18.74 1.75 8.75
N GLN A 69 17.67 2.32 9.34
CA GLN A 69 16.31 1.77 9.25
C GLN A 69 16.18 0.30 9.70
N GLY A 70 16.95 -0.09 10.72
CA GLY A 70 17.03 -1.48 11.21
C GLY A 70 17.93 -2.40 10.39
N MET A 71 18.37 -1.98 9.19
CA MET A 71 19.24 -2.77 8.32
C MET A 71 20.71 -2.47 8.60
N ARG A 72 21.54 -3.53 8.57
CA ARG A 72 22.99 -3.42 8.73
C ARG A 72 23.68 -3.28 7.37
N TYR A 73 24.54 -2.27 7.27
CA TYR A 73 25.37 -2.01 6.10
C TYR A 73 26.83 -2.21 6.47
N VAL A 74 27.51 -3.07 5.72
CA VAL A 74 28.91 -3.42 5.94
C VAL A 74 29.76 -2.86 4.80
N TRP A 75 30.98 -2.45 5.11
CA TRP A 75 31.94 -2.00 4.10
C TRP A 75 32.45 -3.19 3.28
N LEU A 76 32.32 -3.10 1.94
CA LEU A 76 32.89 -4.09 1.02
C LEU A 76 34.03 -3.45 0.23
N GLU A 77 35.25 -3.89 0.49
CA GLU A 77 36.47 -3.34 -0.13
C GLU A 77 36.46 -3.49 -1.66
N ARG A 78 36.03 -4.65 -2.18
CA ARG A 78 35.90 -4.88 -3.63
C ARG A 78 34.99 -3.88 -4.33
N ARG A 79 33.94 -3.41 -3.66
CA ARG A 79 32.95 -2.47 -4.23
C ARG A 79 33.23 -1.01 -3.82
N GLN A 80 34.20 -0.77 -2.94
CA GLN A 80 34.47 0.53 -2.32
C GLN A 80 33.20 1.23 -1.82
N ALA A 81 32.28 0.45 -1.25
CA ALA A 81 30.95 0.94 -0.88
C ALA A 81 30.36 0.17 0.31
N PHE A 82 29.58 0.88 1.13
CA PHE A 82 28.73 0.26 2.13
C PHE A 82 27.55 -0.43 1.46
N CYS A 83 27.51 -1.75 1.57
CA CYS A 83 26.45 -2.59 1.02
C CYS A 83 25.62 -3.19 2.15
N ARG A 84 24.36 -3.55 1.86
CA ARG A 84 23.54 -4.29 2.84
C ARG A 84 24.22 -5.62 3.16
N VAL A 85 24.13 -6.05 4.41
CA VAL A 85 24.71 -7.33 4.83
C VAL A 85 24.14 -8.52 4.04
N SER A 86 22.88 -8.42 3.58
CA SER A 86 22.22 -9.42 2.73
C SER A 86 22.95 -9.70 1.40
N VAL A 87 23.81 -8.78 0.94
CA VAL A 87 24.63 -8.98 -0.27
C VAL A 87 25.65 -10.11 -0.07
N LEU A 88 26.02 -10.45 1.17
CA LEU A 88 26.89 -11.59 1.47
C LEU A 88 26.18 -12.94 1.22
N ASP A 89 24.84 -12.94 1.25
CA ASP A 89 24.00 -14.12 0.99
C ASP A 89 23.65 -14.25 -0.51
N GLU A 90 23.85 -13.17 -1.29
CA GLU A 90 23.61 -13.15 -2.74
C GLU A 90 24.65 -14.01 -3.46
N GLY A 91 24.23 -15.23 -3.85
CA GLY A 91 25.05 -16.14 -4.65
C GLY A 91 25.46 -17.44 -3.95
N TRP A 92 24.87 -17.77 -2.79
CA TRP A 92 24.92 -19.14 -2.26
C TRP A 92 24.39 -20.11 -3.31
N THR A 93 25.05 -21.25 -3.50
CA THR A 93 24.55 -22.32 -4.35
C THR A 93 23.77 -23.33 -3.51
N CYS A 94 22.85 -24.06 -4.14
CA CYS A 94 22.10 -25.09 -3.44
C CYS A 94 23.03 -26.18 -2.88
N ALA A 95 24.14 -26.48 -3.56
CA ALA A 95 25.17 -27.40 -3.07
C ALA A 95 25.86 -26.92 -1.79
N GLU A 96 26.20 -25.64 -1.68
CA GLU A 96 26.83 -25.09 -0.47
C GLU A 96 25.87 -25.10 0.72
N LEU A 97 24.58 -24.87 0.48
CA LEU A 97 23.55 -25.01 1.51
C LEU A 97 23.47 -26.44 2.04
N HIS A 98 23.65 -27.46 1.20
CA HIS A 98 23.71 -28.85 1.64
C HIS A 98 24.98 -29.15 2.45
N LEU A 99 26.11 -28.51 2.15
CA LEU A 99 27.32 -28.64 2.97
C LEU A 99 27.11 -28.11 4.40
N CYS A 100 26.29 -27.08 4.56
CA CYS A 100 25.90 -26.55 5.86
C CYS A 100 25.01 -27.51 6.69
N GLN A 101 24.59 -28.67 6.16
CA GLN A 101 23.84 -29.68 6.90
C GLN A 101 24.60 -30.21 8.14
N ALA A 102 25.94 -30.19 8.11
CA ALA A 102 26.76 -30.54 9.27
C ALA A 102 26.63 -29.52 10.43
N GLY A 103 26.16 -28.30 10.16
CA GLY A 103 26.09 -27.21 11.12
C GLY A 103 27.38 -26.38 11.19
N LEU A 104 27.31 -25.21 11.81
CA LEU A 104 28.45 -24.29 11.98
C LEU A 104 29.26 -24.61 13.24
N ASP A 105 30.57 -24.43 13.16
CA ASP A 105 31.44 -24.44 14.34
C ASP A 105 31.25 -23.17 15.21
N GLN A 106 31.78 -23.19 16.43
CA GLN A 106 31.62 -22.09 17.38
C GLN A 106 32.40 -20.81 16.99
N GLN A 107 33.54 -20.93 16.32
CA GLN A 107 34.37 -19.81 15.87
C GLN A 107 33.71 -19.10 14.68
N GLU A 108 33.28 -19.87 13.68
CA GLU A 108 32.56 -19.42 12.50
C GLU A 108 31.20 -18.80 12.87
N HIS A 109 30.47 -19.44 13.80
CA HIS A 109 29.25 -18.87 14.38
C HIS A 109 29.54 -17.49 15.01
N GLY A 110 30.60 -17.38 15.81
CA GLY A 110 31.02 -16.12 16.44
C GLY A 110 31.37 -15.03 15.41
N ALA A 111 32.07 -15.38 14.33
CA ALA A 111 32.43 -14.46 13.26
C ALA A 111 31.18 -13.97 12.50
N ARG A 112 30.29 -14.88 12.10
CA ARG A 112 29.02 -14.54 11.43
C ARG A 112 28.11 -13.72 12.34
N ARG A 113 28.06 -14.00 13.64
CA ARG A 113 27.29 -13.22 14.62
C ARG A 113 27.78 -11.77 14.69
N LYS A 114 29.09 -11.54 14.64
CA LYS A 114 29.66 -10.19 14.55
C LYS A 114 29.28 -9.49 13.25
N ILE A 115 29.23 -10.19 12.11
CA ILE A 115 28.90 -9.60 10.81
C ILE A 115 27.41 -9.30 10.66
N TYR A 116 26.53 -10.28 10.89
CA TYR A 116 25.09 -10.16 10.68
C TYR A 116 24.38 -9.48 11.86
N GLY A 117 24.90 -9.63 13.08
CA GLY A 117 24.25 -9.18 14.31
C GLY A 117 23.20 -10.19 14.82
N PRO A 118 22.46 -9.83 15.88
CA PRO A 118 21.44 -10.72 16.46
C PRO A 118 20.22 -10.86 15.55
N ASN A 119 19.58 -12.03 15.55
CA ASN A 119 18.30 -12.28 14.87
C ASN A 119 17.12 -11.68 15.67
N LEU A 120 17.06 -10.35 15.73
CA LEU A 120 16.00 -9.60 16.42
C LEU A 120 15.50 -8.43 15.57
N ILE A 121 14.18 -8.33 15.44
CA ILE A 121 13.52 -7.18 14.81
C ILE A 121 13.16 -6.20 15.93
N GLU A 122 14.11 -5.33 16.27
CA GLU A 122 13.91 -4.37 17.36
C GLU A 122 13.18 -3.10 16.88
N VAL A 123 11.93 -2.96 17.30
CA VAL A 123 11.14 -1.75 17.09
C VAL A 123 11.45 -0.75 18.23
N PRO A 124 11.99 0.45 17.92
CA PRO A 124 12.32 1.42 18.95
C PRO A 124 11.06 2.03 19.56
N VAL A 125 10.82 1.79 20.84
CA VAL A 125 9.74 2.45 21.60
C VAL A 125 10.33 3.62 22.36
N LYS A 126 9.99 4.83 21.93
CA LYS A 126 10.42 6.07 22.58
C LYS A 126 9.76 6.19 23.97
N SER A 127 10.50 6.73 24.94
CA SER A 127 9.95 7.02 26.27
C SER A 127 8.94 8.17 26.21
N TYR A 128 8.03 8.26 27.19
CA TYR A 128 7.10 9.39 27.28
C TYR A 128 7.84 10.74 27.31
N ALA A 129 8.96 10.82 28.03
CA ALA A 129 9.77 12.05 28.10
C ALA A 129 10.34 12.45 26.72
N ARG A 130 10.88 11.49 25.97
CA ARG A 130 11.40 11.76 24.62
C ARG A 130 10.29 12.15 23.65
N LEU A 131 9.17 11.45 23.68
CA LEU A 131 7.99 11.78 22.86
C LEU A 131 7.46 13.18 23.20
N LEU A 132 7.40 13.53 24.48
CA LEU A 132 6.98 14.85 24.93
C LEU A 132 7.90 15.95 24.40
N VAL A 133 9.23 15.78 24.50
CA VAL A 133 10.19 16.76 23.97
C VAL A 133 10.05 16.91 22.45
N GLU A 134 9.99 15.80 21.72
CA GLU A 134 9.83 15.83 20.26
C GLU A 134 8.51 16.50 19.84
N GLU A 135 7.42 16.28 20.57
CA GLU A 135 6.11 16.86 20.29
C GLU A 135 6.05 18.35 20.67
N VAL A 136 6.57 18.75 21.83
CA VAL A 136 6.57 20.16 22.30
C VAL A 136 7.47 21.05 21.44
N LEU A 137 8.56 20.51 20.87
CA LEU A 137 9.43 21.23 19.94
C LEU A 137 8.79 21.46 18.55
N ASN A 138 7.59 20.93 18.31
CA ASN A 138 6.83 21.27 17.12
C ASN A 138 6.53 22.78 17.09
N PRO A 139 6.78 23.48 15.97
CA PRO A 139 6.62 24.93 15.87
C PRO A 139 5.27 25.48 16.39
N PHE A 140 4.18 24.71 16.25
CA PHE A 140 2.87 25.12 16.73
C PHE A 140 2.76 25.14 18.26
N TYR A 141 3.29 24.12 18.96
CA TYR A 141 3.29 24.11 20.43
C TYR A 141 4.25 25.15 21.00
N LEU A 142 5.41 25.35 20.37
CA LEU A 142 6.33 26.43 20.76
C LEU A 142 5.67 27.81 20.63
N PHE A 143 4.98 28.05 19.51
CA PHE A 143 4.21 29.27 19.29
C PHE A 143 3.07 29.42 20.31
N GLN A 144 2.41 28.32 20.68
CA GLN A 144 1.34 28.34 21.67
C GLN A 144 1.86 28.66 23.08
N VAL A 145 3.00 28.11 23.49
CA VAL A 145 3.64 28.45 24.78
C VAL A 145 4.04 29.92 24.81
N LEU A 146 4.65 30.43 23.74
CA LEU A 146 4.96 31.86 23.60
C LEU A 146 3.69 32.72 23.74
N SER A 147 2.60 32.32 23.10
CA SER A 147 1.32 33.04 23.16
C SER A 147 0.74 33.06 24.57
N MET A 148 0.78 31.94 25.30
CA MET A 148 0.32 31.88 26.70
C MET A 148 1.13 32.80 27.61
N VAL A 149 2.46 32.86 27.44
CA VAL A 149 3.31 33.79 28.21
C VAL A 149 2.92 35.24 27.93
N LEU A 150 2.72 35.61 26.66
CA LEU A 150 2.30 36.95 26.27
C LEU A 150 0.93 37.32 26.86
N TRP A 151 -0.04 36.40 26.83
CA TRP A 151 -1.37 36.63 27.40
C TRP A 151 -1.34 36.81 28.91
N VAL A 152 -0.49 36.06 29.63
CA VAL A 152 -0.28 36.27 31.07
C VAL A 152 0.34 37.66 31.34
N CYS A 153 1.31 38.09 30.51
CA CYS A 153 1.90 39.43 30.61
C CYS A 153 0.88 40.56 30.36
N ASP A 154 -0.13 40.30 29.51
CA ASP A 154 -1.20 41.25 29.18
C ASP A 154 -2.46 41.08 30.05
N ALA A 155 -2.34 40.40 31.20
CA ALA A 155 -3.38 40.17 32.20
C ALA A 155 -4.59 39.33 31.76
N TYR A 156 -4.48 38.53 30.69
CA TYR A 156 -5.48 37.55 30.22
C TYR A 156 -5.32 36.18 30.91
N TYR A 157 -5.37 36.16 32.25
CA TYR A 157 -5.06 34.96 33.03
C TYR A 157 -6.03 33.80 32.79
N TYR A 158 -7.33 34.07 32.70
CA TYR A 158 -8.34 33.02 32.56
C TYR A 158 -8.27 32.35 31.18
N TYR A 159 -8.09 33.17 30.15
CA TYR A 159 -7.94 32.68 28.78
C TYR A 159 -6.69 31.79 28.65
N ALA A 160 -5.53 32.27 29.12
CA ALA A 160 -4.29 31.50 29.10
C ALA A 160 -4.39 30.18 29.88
N ALA A 161 -5.01 30.18 31.07
CA ALA A 161 -5.16 28.99 31.91
C ALA A 161 -6.05 27.92 31.25
N CYS A 162 -7.18 28.30 30.64
CA CYS A 162 -8.06 27.37 29.94
C CYS A 162 -7.36 26.72 28.73
N ILE A 163 -6.66 27.51 27.91
CA ILE A 163 -5.92 26.99 26.76
C ILE A 163 -4.79 26.05 27.21
N PHE A 164 -4.09 26.38 28.30
CA PHE A 164 -3.06 25.51 28.88
C PHE A 164 -3.62 24.15 29.29
N LEU A 165 -4.78 24.11 29.99
CA LEU A 165 -5.44 22.87 30.40
C LEU A 165 -5.83 21.99 29.22
N ILE A 166 -6.49 22.58 28.21
CA ILE A 166 -6.92 21.85 27.00
C ILE A 166 -5.72 21.28 26.25
N SER A 167 -4.65 22.06 26.13
CA SER A 167 -3.44 21.65 25.40
C SER A 167 -2.69 20.54 26.11
N THR A 168 -2.61 20.62 27.44
CA THR A 168 -2.01 19.56 28.27
C THR A 168 -2.78 18.25 28.15
N LEU A 169 -4.12 18.30 28.17
CA LEU A 169 -4.96 17.12 27.98
C LEU A 169 -4.79 16.52 26.58
N SER A 170 -4.84 17.36 25.53
CA SER A 170 -4.66 16.95 24.14
C SER A 170 -3.29 16.30 23.90
N LEU A 171 -2.23 16.92 24.44
CA LEU A 171 -0.86 16.41 24.36
C LEU A 171 -0.73 15.07 25.09
N GLY A 172 -1.30 14.95 26.30
CA GLY A 172 -1.31 13.70 27.06
C GLY A 172 -1.98 12.54 26.32
N LEU A 173 -3.14 12.79 25.71
CA LEU A 173 -3.84 11.80 24.89
C LEU A 173 -3.03 11.38 23.65
N SER A 174 -2.47 12.35 22.92
CA SER A 174 -1.62 12.08 21.74
C SER A 174 -0.40 11.22 22.09
N LEU A 175 0.27 11.53 23.21
CA LEU A 175 1.43 10.76 23.69
C LEU A 175 1.05 9.33 24.10
N TYR A 176 -0.08 9.17 24.78
CA TYR A 176 -0.60 7.85 25.15
C TYR A 176 -0.90 6.99 23.93
N GLU A 177 -1.63 7.53 22.94
CA GLU A 177 -1.97 6.82 21.71
C GLU A 177 -0.73 6.45 20.90
N THR A 178 0.21 7.39 20.71
CA THR A 178 1.45 7.16 19.97
C THR A 178 2.31 6.06 20.60
N ARG A 179 2.43 6.05 21.93
CA ARG A 179 3.19 5.00 22.63
C ARG A 179 2.47 3.66 22.61
N LYS A 180 1.14 3.65 22.78
CA LYS A 180 0.32 2.43 22.69
C LYS A 180 0.53 1.75 21.33
N GLN A 181 0.42 2.51 20.24
CA GLN A 181 0.67 2.02 18.87
C GLN A 181 2.10 1.45 18.71
N SER A 182 3.12 2.17 19.19
CA SER A 182 4.52 1.73 19.12
C SER A 182 4.77 0.44 19.91
N THR A 183 4.10 0.27 21.05
CA THR A 183 4.22 -0.92 21.91
C THR A 183 3.54 -2.13 21.27
N THR A 184 2.35 -1.96 20.71
CA THR A 184 1.66 -3.02 19.95
C THR A 184 2.52 -3.51 18.79
N LEU A 185 3.11 -2.59 18.01
CA LEU A 185 3.99 -2.95 16.90
C LEU A 185 5.24 -3.71 17.36
N ARG A 186 5.85 -3.31 18.48
CA ARG A 186 6.99 -4.04 19.08
C ARG A 186 6.62 -5.47 19.45
N ASN A 187 5.44 -5.68 20.03
CA ASN A 187 4.98 -7.01 20.45
C ASN A 187 4.68 -7.92 19.24
N MET A 188 4.24 -7.37 18.11
CA MET A 188 4.05 -8.12 16.86
C MET A 188 5.38 -8.50 16.18
N ALA A 189 6.40 -7.65 16.32
CA ALA A 189 7.70 -7.82 15.67
C ALA A 189 8.65 -8.77 16.41
N ARG A 190 8.65 -8.74 17.75
CA ARG A 190 9.63 -9.46 18.56
C ARG A 190 9.26 -10.95 18.69
N MET A 191 10.14 -11.82 18.21
CA MET A 191 10.05 -13.28 18.42
C MET A 191 11.33 -13.78 19.08
N SER A 192 11.17 -14.46 20.22
CA SER A 192 12.27 -15.09 20.97
C SER A 192 11.82 -16.46 21.41
N LEU A 193 12.34 -17.50 20.78
CA LEU A 193 11.96 -18.90 20.99
C LEU A 193 13.22 -19.76 21.12
N GLY A 194 13.11 -20.93 21.75
CA GLY A 194 14.18 -21.94 21.75
C GLY A 194 14.19 -22.72 20.44
N VAL A 195 15.34 -22.83 19.78
CA VAL A 195 15.51 -23.52 18.49
C VAL A 195 16.60 -24.57 18.63
N ARG A 196 16.34 -25.79 18.15
CA ARG A 196 17.36 -26.85 18.09
C ARG A 196 18.27 -26.64 16.89
N VAL A 197 19.56 -26.43 17.16
CA VAL A 197 20.61 -26.24 16.15
C VAL A 197 21.58 -27.41 16.21
N ARG A 198 21.97 -27.93 15.05
CA ARG A 198 22.97 -28.99 14.87
C ARG A 198 24.37 -28.39 14.76
N ARG A 199 25.36 -29.04 15.37
CA ARG A 199 26.79 -28.70 15.29
C ARG A 199 27.58 -29.77 14.51
N PRO A 200 28.80 -29.48 14.01
CA PRO A 200 29.61 -30.39 13.19
C PRO A 200 29.78 -31.80 13.76
N GLY A 201 29.81 -31.95 15.09
CA GLY A 201 29.90 -33.25 15.79
C GLY A 201 28.60 -34.06 15.82
N GLY A 202 27.51 -33.58 15.21
CA GLY A 202 26.17 -34.19 15.27
C GLY A 202 25.38 -33.88 16.55
N GLU A 203 25.98 -33.18 17.51
CA GLU A 203 25.31 -32.72 18.73
C GLU A 203 24.24 -31.66 18.45
N GLU A 204 23.13 -31.76 19.17
CA GLU A 204 22.04 -30.78 19.11
C GLU A 204 21.99 -29.92 20.36
N LEU A 205 21.94 -28.61 20.16
CA LEU A 205 21.82 -27.64 21.24
C LEU A 205 20.58 -26.80 21.04
N VAL A 206 19.82 -26.59 22.12
CA VAL A 206 18.72 -25.63 22.13
C VAL A 206 19.31 -24.25 22.39
N VAL A 207 19.30 -23.39 21.37
CA VAL A 207 19.77 -22.01 21.45
C VAL A 207 18.60 -21.03 21.36
N SER A 208 18.81 -19.81 21.84
CA SER A 208 17.82 -18.74 21.64
C SER A 208 17.78 -18.35 20.16
N SER A 209 16.57 -18.14 19.63
CA SER A 209 16.37 -17.72 18.24
C SER A 209 17.09 -16.42 17.88
N ALA A 210 17.39 -15.57 18.89
CA ALA A 210 18.15 -14.33 18.72
C ALA A 210 19.63 -14.55 18.35
N GLU A 211 20.16 -15.75 18.56
CA GLU A 211 21.55 -16.11 18.31
C GLU A 211 21.77 -16.80 16.96
N LEU A 212 20.69 -17.07 16.22
CA LEU A 212 20.77 -17.67 14.89
C LEU A 212 21.50 -16.75 13.91
N VAL A 213 22.37 -17.34 13.10
CA VAL A 213 23.07 -16.66 12.00
C VAL A 213 22.86 -17.44 10.70
N PRO A 214 22.97 -16.79 9.52
CA PRO A 214 22.96 -17.51 8.25
C PRO A 214 24.00 -18.62 8.25
N GLY A 215 23.59 -19.83 7.87
CA GLY A 215 24.41 -21.06 7.84
C GLY A 215 24.14 -22.03 8.98
N ASP A 216 23.50 -21.61 10.08
CA ASP A 216 23.11 -22.53 11.16
C ASP A 216 22.13 -23.58 10.60
N CYS A 217 22.33 -24.86 10.96
CA CYS A 217 21.42 -25.95 10.61
C CYS A 217 20.42 -26.18 11.76
N ILE A 218 19.14 -25.93 11.52
CA ILE A 218 18.05 -26.11 12.49
C ILE A 218 17.31 -27.43 12.25
N ARG A 219 16.89 -28.08 13.35
CA ARG A 219 16.02 -29.27 13.30
C ARG A 219 14.59 -28.90 13.61
N LEU A 220 13.68 -29.27 12.71
CA LEU A 220 12.25 -29.03 12.87
C LEU A 220 11.58 -30.19 13.63
N PRO A 221 10.78 -29.93 14.67
CA PRO A 221 9.99 -30.97 15.35
C PRO A 221 8.88 -31.50 14.45
N ALA A 222 8.54 -32.78 14.57
CA ALA A 222 7.47 -33.42 13.78
C ALA A 222 6.09 -32.75 13.97
N ALA A 223 5.79 -32.32 15.21
CA ALA A 223 4.58 -31.58 15.57
C ALA A 223 4.57 -30.11 15.08
N GLY A 224 5.60 -29.67 14.37
CA GLY A 224 5.71 -28.31 13.85
C GLY A 224 6.17 -27.28 14.89
N ALA A 225 6.55 -26.09 14.41
CA ALA A 225 7.03 -24.98 15.23
C ALA A 225 6.85 -23.65 14.49
N LEU A 226 6.81 -22.54 15.23
CA LEU A 226 6.90 -21.21 14.65
C LEU A 226 8.34 -20.93 14.19
N LEU A 227 8.51 -20.48 12.96
CA LEU A 227 9.82 -20.25 12.39
C LEU A 227 10.35 -18.83 12.71
N PRO A 228 11.53 -18.67 13.33
CA PRO A 228 12.05 -17.37 13.74
C PRO A 228 13.02 -16.70 12.74
N CYS A 229 13.28 -17.31 11.59
CA CYS A 229 14.22 -16.86 10.56
C CYS A 229 13.76 -17.35 9.18
N ASP A 230 14.39 -16.90 8.09
CA ASP A 230 14.16 -17.52 6.78
C ASP A 230 15.18 -18.66 6.60
N ALA A 231 14.73 -19.87 6.28
CA ALA A 231 15.56 -21.07 6.20
C ALA A 231 15.26 -21.90 4.94
N ALA A 232 16.27 -22.54 4.35
CA ALA A 232 16.12 -23.49 3.25
C ALA A 232 15.98 -24.91 3.81
N LEU A 233 14.88 -25.60 3.49
CA LEU A 233 14.62 -26.98 3.87
C LEU A 233 15.54 -27.92 3.08
N LEU A 234 16.32 -28.76 3.77
CA LEU A 234 17.26 -29.71 3.14
C LEU A 234 16.73 -31.15 3.13
N THR A 235 16.09 -31.58 4.22
CA THR A 235 15.57 -32.95 4.35
C THR A 235 14.12 -32.92 4.85
N GLY A 236 13.33 -33.91 4.42
CA GLY A 236 11.91 -34.04 4.78
C GLY A 236 10.98 -33.06 4.06
N GLU A 237 9.69 -33.17 4.37
CA GLU A 237 8.65 -32.25 3.91
C GLU A 237 8.03 -31.53 5.10
N CYS A 238 7.58 -30.29 4.88
CA CYS A 238 6.91 -29.49 5.90
C CYS A 238 5.59 -28.93 5.38
N MET A 239 4.53 -29.09 6.14
CA MET A 239 3.28 -28.36 5.93
C MET A 239 3.37 -27.04 6.69
N VAL A 240 3.25 -25.90 6.00
CA VAL A 240 3.48 -24.59 6.58
C VAL A 240 2.27 -23.69 6.38
N ASN A 241 1.80 -23.07 7.46
CA ASN A 241 0.86 -21.96 7.38
C ASN A 241 1.61 -20.66 7.13
N GLU A 242 1.51 -20.14 5.90
CA GLU A 242 2.08 -18.85 5.51
C GLU A 242 1.08 -17.69 5.60
N SER A 243 -0.09 -17.87 6.22
CA SER A 243 -1.15 -16.84 6.23
C SER A 243 -0.70 -15.49 6.78
N LEU A 244 0.26 -15.49 7.71
CA LEU A 244 0.84 -14.27 8.27
C LEU A 244 1.58 -13.48 7.17
N LEU A 245 2.39 -14.14 6.34
CA LEU A 245 3.19 -13.48 5.30
C LEU A 245 2.49 -13.33 3.94
N THR A 246 1.57 -14.21 3.60
CA THR A 246 0.92 -14.22 2.27
C THR A 246 -0.51 -13.75 2.35
N GLY A 247 -1.20 -14.01 3.46
CA GLY A 247 -2.64 -13.81 3.58
C GLY A 247 -3.49 -14.95 3.12
N GLU A 248 -2.87 -15.96 2.52
CA GLU A 248 -3.56 -17.17 2.10
C GLU A 248 -3.72 -18.06 3.33
N SER A 249 -4.96 -18.40 3.66
CA SER A 249 -5.28 -19.26 4.82
C SER A 249 -4.98 -20.74 4.57
N VAL A 250 -4.71 -21.11 3.32
CA VAL A 250 -4.45 -22.49 2.92
C VAL A 250 -2.99 -22.83 3.22
N PRO A 251 -2.71 -23.85 4.03
CA PRO A 251 -1.35 -24.29 4.28
C PRO A 251 -0.66 -24.80 3.00
N VAL A 252 0.65 -24.56 2.92
CA VAL A 252 1.47 -24.88 1.76
C VAL A 252 2.46 -25.99 2.12
N MET A 253 2.54 -27.00 1.26
CA MET A 253 3.56 -28.06 1.34
C MET A 253 4.91 -27.57 0.84
N LYS A 254 5.95 -27.79 1.64
CA LYS A 254 7.35 -27.45 1.38
C LYS A 254 8.16 -28.71 1.18
N THR A 255 9.00 -28.68 0.16
CA THR A 255 9.83 -29.82 -0.29
C THR A 255 11.31 -29.53 -0.09
N PRO A 256 12.17 -30.54 0.09
CA PRO A 256 13.60 -30.31 0.29
C PRO A 256 14.24 -29.66 -0.93
N LEU A 257 15.25 -28.83 -0.70
CA LEU A 257 16.02 -28.13 -1.73
C LEU A 257 16.78 -29.17 -2.57
N PRO A 258 16.76 -29.10 -3.91
CA PRO A 258 17.55 -30.01 -4.73
C PRO A 258 19.06 -29.76 -4.55
N ALA A 259 19.85 -30.82 -4.42
CA ALA A 259 21.30 -30.74 -4.42
C ALA A 259 21.80 -30.43 -5.84
N GLY A 260 22.12 -29.15 -6.11
CA GLY A 260 22.58 -28.70 -7.43
C GLY A 260 23.46 -27.46 -7.37
N GLY A 261 24.20 -27.19 -8.44
CA GLY A 261 25.09 -26.02 -8.56
C GLY A 261 24.38 -24.68 -8.83
N ALA A 262 23.05 -24.67 -8.92
CA ALA A 262 22.28 -23.45 -9.16
C ALA A 262 22.36 -22.48 -7.97
N ALA A 263 22.35 -21.18 -8.26
CA ALA A 263 22.29 -20.15 -7.25
C ALA A 263 20.95 -20.21 -6.50
N TYR A 264 21.01 -20.27 -5.17
CA TYR A 264 19.86 -20.18 -4.30
C TYR A 264 19.32 -18.74 -4.29
N CYS A 265 18.04 -18.64 -4.53
CA CYS A 265 17.26 -17.41 -4.46
C CYS A 265 15.96 -17.72 -3.74
N PRO A 266 15.65 -17.09 -2.58
CA PRO A 266 14.42 -17.35 -1.83
C PRO A 266 13.12 -17.16 -2.63
N GLU A 267 13.12 -16.25 -3.60
CA GLU A 267 11.95 -16.00 -4.45
C GLU A 267 11.74 -17.12 -5.48
N GLU A 268 12.81 -17.57 -6.14
CA GLU A 268 12.73 -18.68 -7.10
C GLU A 268 12.54 -20.03 -6.40
N HIS A 269 13.18 -20.19 -5.24
CA HIS A 269 13.17 -21.40 -4.41
C HIS A 269 12.15 -21.32 -3.28
N ARG A 270 11.11 -20.47 -3.40
CA ARG A 270 10.09 -20.25 -2.38
C ARG A 270 9.47 -21.54 -1.81
N ARG A 271 9.41 -22.62 -2.59
CA ARG A 271 8.88 -23.93 -2.16
C ARG A 271 9.82 -24.72 -1.24
N HIS A 272 11.11 -24.40 -1.30
CA HIS A 272 12.16 -24.96 -0.47
C HIS A 272 12.51 -24.03 0.69
N THR A 273 12.04 -22.77 0.65
CA THR A 273 12.25 -21.78 1.70
C THR A 273 11.09 -21.75 2.69
N LEU A 274 11.43 -21.80 3.97
CA LEU A 274 10.57 -21.55 5.11
C LEU A 274 10.80 -20.11 5.57
N PHE A 275 9.75 -19.34 5.84
CA PHE A 275 9.89 -17.90 6.12
C PHE A 275 9.63 -17.52 7.58
N CYS A 276 10.30 -16.49 8.05
CA CYS A 276 10.19 -15.98 9.41
C CYS A 276 8.76 -15.55 9.74
N GLY A 277 8.23 -16.05 10.85
CA GLY A 277 6.86 -15.81 11.30
C GLY A 277 5.84 -16.80 10.76
N THR A 278 6.21 -17.73 9.87
CA THR A 278 5.31 -18.81 9.44
C THR A 278 5.24 -19.92 10.47
N GLN A 279 4.10 -20.61 10.54
CA GLN A 279 3.91 -21.74 11.44
C GLN A 279 4.05 -23.04 10.66
N VAL A 280 5.11 -23.81 10.94
CA VAL A 280 5.17 -25.21 10.49
C VAL A 280 4.12 -25.97 11.29
N ILE A 281 3.15 -26.57 10.60
CA ILE A 281 2.06 -27.35 11.18
C ILE A 281 2.54 -28.78 11.43
N GLN A 282 3.24 -29.35 10.46
CA GLN A 282 3.74 -30.72 10.53
C GLN A 282 5.03 -30.82 9.72
N ALA A 283 5.99 -31.61 10.21
CA ALA A 283 7.22 -31.95 9.51
C ALA A 283 7.36 -33.47 9.43
N LYS A 284 7.51 -34.01 8.22
CA LYS A 284 7.63 -35.46 7.97
C LYS A 284 8.99 -35.79 7.37
N ALA A 285 9.68 -36.76 7.95
CA ALA A 285 10.94 -37.30 7.44
C ALA A 285 10.69 -38.63 6.72
N TYR A 286 11.08 -38.72 5.45
CA TYR A 286 10.95 -39.97 4.67
C TYR A 286 12.24 -40.79 4.63
N VAL A 287 13.39 -40.13 4.82
CA VAL A 287 14.72 -40.73 4.81
C VAL A 287 15.52 -40.13 5.97
N GLY A 288 16.10 -40.96 6.84
CA GLY A 288 17.00 -40.53 7.91
C GLY A 288 16.35 -39.97 9.18
N GLY A 289 15.03 -40.05 9.35
CA GLY A 289 14.31 -39.72 10.60
C GLY A 289 14.31 -38.23 11.02
N GLU A 290 14.99 -37.35 10.30
CA GLU A 290 15.19 -35.95 10.70
C GLU A 290 14.84 -34.96 9.59
N VAL A 291 14.14 -33.88 9.95
CA VAL A 291 13.82 -32.76 9.07
C VAL A 291 14.74 -31.59 9.41
N LEU A 292 15.66 -31.29 8.50
CA LEU A 292 16.72 -30.29 8.66
C LEU A 292 16.50 -29.12 7.70
N ALA A 293 16.74 -27.90 8.19
CA ALA A 293 16.74 -26.69 7.38
C ALA A 293 17.93 -25.81 7.75
N VAL A 294 18.49 -25.08 6.79
CA VAL A 294 19.62 -24.17 7.01
C VAL A 294 19.15 -22.73 6.99
N VAL A 295 19.55 -21.94 7.99
CA VAL A 295 19.21 -20.52 8.09
C VAL A 295 19.86 -19.76 6.93
N THR A 296 19.06 -18.96 6.22
CA THR A 296 19.50 -18.16 5.07
C THR A 296 19.48 -16.67 5.36
N ARG A 297 18.47 -16.17 6.10
CA ARG A 297 18.37 -14.75 6.47
C ARG A 297 17.84 -14.60 7.89
N THR A 298 18.28 -13.54 8.56
CA THR A 298 17.94 -13.22 9.96
C THR A 298 17.58 -11.75 10.15
N GLY A 299 16.82 -11.45 11.22
CA GLY A 299 16.45 -10.11 11.64
C GLY A 299 15.67 -9.33 10.58
N PHE A 300 16.05 -8.07 10.37
CA PHE A 300 15.44 -7.18 9.37
C PHE A 300 15.66 -7.64 7.91
N CYS A 301 16.60 -8.55 7.65
CA CYS A 301 16.84 -9.09 6.29
C CYS A 301 15.85 -10.21 5.91
N THR A 302 15.07 -10.73 6.86
CA THR A 302 14.01 -11.71 6.57
C THR A 302 12.84 -11.05 5.82
N ALA A 303 12.01 -11.86 5.15
CA ALA A 303 10.78 -11.37 4.52
C ALA A 303 9.87 -10.60 5.51
N LYS A 304 9.71 -11.10 6.74
CA LYS A 304 8.97 -10.42 7.82
C LYS A 304 9.66 -9.13 8.28
N GLY A 305 10.99 -9.14 8.38
CA GLY A 305 11.80 -7.98 8.74
C GLY A 305 11.66 -6.83 7.75
N ASP A 306 11.75 -7.12 6.45
CA ASP A 306 11.58 -6.16 5.37
C ASP A 306 10.16 -5.55 5.37
N LEU A 307 9.14 -6.36 5.65
CA LEU A 307 7.76 -5.91 5.81
C LEU A 307 7.63 -4.90 6.97
N ILE A 308 8.15 -5.24 8.15
CA ILE A 308 8.10 -4.38 9.34
C ILE A 308 8.92 -3.09 9.14
N SER A 309 10.11 -3.17 8.54
CA SER A 309 10.92 -1.98 8.20
C SER A 309 10.14 -1.02 7.31
N SER A 310 9.37 -1.56 6.37
CA SER A 310 8.55 -0.78 5.45
C SER A 310 7.36 -0.08 6.12
N ILE A 311 6.84 -0.64 7.22
CA ILE A 311 5.79 -0.04 8.06
C ILE A 311 6.39 1.06 8.94
N LEU A 312 7.58 0.83 9.51
CA LEU A 312 8.28 1.79 10.37
C LEU A 312 8.79 3.02 9.61
N TYR A 313 9.23 2.80 8.37
CA TYR A 313 9.84 3.81 7.51
C TYR A 313 9.09 3.93 6.18
N PRO A 314 7.83 4.42 6.20
CA PRO A 314 7.02 4.54 4.99
C PRO A 314 7.58 5.61 4.05
N LYS A 315 7.31 5.47 2.75
CA LYS A 315 7.65 6.51 1.76
C LYS A 315 6.96 7.83 2.13
N PRO A 316 7.68 8.97 2.15
CA PRO A 316 7.11 10.26 2.54
C PRO A 316 6.05 10.72 1.54
N VAL A 317 4.82 10.94 2.02
CA VAL A 317 3.71 11.44 1.20
C VAL A 317 3.82 12.96 1.08
N SER A 318 4.40 13.47 -0.01
CA SER A 318 4.56 14.91 -0.22
C SER A 318 3.30 15.58 -0.79
N PHE A 319 2.25 15.70 0.03
CA PHE A 319 1.00 16.31 -0.43
C PHE A 319 1.11 17.84 -0.50
N LYS A 320 0.76 18.42 -1.66
CA LYS A 320 0.88 19.86 -1.94
C LYS A 320 0.07 20.73 -0.96
N PHE A 321 -1.04 20.22 -0.43
CA PHE A 321 -1.87 20.91 0.55
C PHE A 321 -1.07 21.36 1.79
N TYR A 322 -0.31 20.48 2.43
CA TYR A 322 0.45 20.86 3.63
C TYR A 322 1.56 21.89 3.31
N LYS A 323 2.24 21.73 2.17
CA LYS A 323 3.23 22.72 1.69
C LYS A 323 2.60 24.08 1.42
N ASP A 324 1.40 24.09 0.86
CA ASP A 324 0.67 25.32 0.59
C ASP A 324 0.09 25.95 1.89
N ALA A 325 -0.24 25.14 2.90
CA ALA A 325 -0.67 25.64 4.22
C ALA A 325 0.46 26.42 4.91
N VAL A 326 1.70 25.91 4.88
CA VAL A 326 2.87 26.64 5.42
C VAL A 326 3.08 27.98 4.69
N LYS A 327 2.96 27.99 3.36
CA LYS A 327 3.03 29.25 2.58
C LYS A 327 1.90 30.22 2.92
N PHE A 328 0.72 29.70 3.26
CA PHE A 328 -0.39 30.53 3.69
C PHE A 328 -0.14 31.13 5.07
N VAL A 329 0.43 30.38 6.02
CA VAL A 329 0.87 30.94 7.31
C VAL A 329 1.88 32.07 7.10
N LEU A 330 2.82 31.92 6.15
CA LEU A 330 3.74 33.00 5.79
C LEU A 330 3.00 34.24 5.23
N PHE A 331 1.95 34.05 4.43
CA PHE A 331 1.11 35.14 3.96
C PHE A 331 0.37 35.85 5.12
N LEU A 332 -0.16 35.09 6.10
CA LEU A 332 -0.74 35.67 7.30
C LEU A 332 0.30 36.45 8.11
N ALA A 333 1.55 35.99 8.20
CA ALA A 333 2.62 36.72 8.87
C ALA A 333 2.89 38.10 8.24
N ILE A 334 2.76 38.24 6.92
CA ILE A 334 2.87 39.53 6.23
C ILE A 334 1.72 40.46 6.63
N LEU A 335 0.49 39.95 6.68
CA LEU A 335 -0.67 40.74 7.15
C LEU A 335 -0.53 41.12 8.62
N ALA A 336 -0.03 40.21 9.45
CA ALA A 336 0.30 40.46 10.86
C ALA A 336 1.26 41.64 10.98
N LEU A 337 2.35 41.63 10.21
CA LEU A 337 3.36 42.70 10.22
C LEU A 337 2.74 44.06 9.85
N ILE A 338 1.88 44.11 8.84
CA ILE A 338 1.18 45.34 8.42
C ILE A 338 0.28 45.85 9.55
N GLY A 339 -0.52 44.97 10.15
CA GLY A 339 -1.40 45.35 11.26
C GLY A 339 -0.63 45.76 12.50
N THR A 340 0.48 45.09 12.82
CA THR A 340 1.34 45.42 13.95
C THR A 340 1.98 46.79 13.74
N LEU A 341 2.47 47.09 12.53
CA LEU A 341 3.00 48.42 12.20
C LEU A 341 1.94 49.51 12.36
N TYR A 342 0.74 49.29 11.82
CA TYR A 342 -0.40 50.20 11.99
C TYR A 342 -0.75 50.41 13.47
N SER A 343 -0.82 49.33 14.25
CA SER A 343 -1.13 49.40 15.68
C SER A 343 -0.05 50.16 16.45
N ILE A 344 1.23 49.95 16.16
CA ILE A 344 2.33 50.68 16.81
C ILE A 344 2.20 52.18 16.52
N LEU A 345 1.95 52.58 15.28
CA LEU A 345 1.80 53.99 14.90
C LEU A 345 0.65 54.66 15.67
N ILE A 346 -0.47 53.97 15.83
CA ILE A 346 -1.62 54.51 16.56
C ILE A 346 -1.39 54.53 18.07
N LEU A 347 -0.83 53.48 18.65
CA LEU A 347 -0.57 53.43 20.09
C LEU A 347 0.48 54.47 20.52
N VAL A 348 1.48 54.76 19.67
CA VAL A 348 2.42 55.87 19.87
C VAL A 348 1.70 57.21 19.79
N ARG A 349 0.83 57.40 18.80
CA ARG A 349 0.00 58.62 18.69
C ARG A 349 -0.89 58.83 19.92
N ASN A 350 -1.39 57.74 20.49
CA ASN A 350 -2.25 57.71 21.67
C ASN A 350 -1.48 57.80 23.00
N GLN A 351 -0.15 58.01 22.97
CA GLN A 351 0.70 58.18 24.17
C GLN A 351 0.66 56.98 25.15
N VAL A 352 0.53 55.77 24.63
CA VAL A 352 0.53 54.53 25.42
C VAL A 352 1.98 54.18 25.87
N PRO A 353 2.20 53.64 27.08
CA PRO A 353 3.53 53.25 27.53
C PRO A 353 4.22 52.23 26.60
N VAL A 354 5.52 52.40 26.37
CA VAL A 354 6.31 51.55 25.44
C VAL A 354 6.20 50.05 25.76
N GLY A 355 6.20 49.68 27.04
CA GLY A 355 6.03 48.29 27.46
C GLY A 355 4.70 47.68 27.00
N GLN A 356 3.60 48.44 27.10
CA GLN A 356 2.29 48.01 26.61
C GLN A 356 2.23 47.97 25.08
N ILE A 357 2.91 48.90 24.39
CA ILE A 357 3.01 48.88 22.92
C ILE A 357 3.66 47.59 22.44
N ILE A 358 4.77 47.16 23.07
CA ILE A 358 5.48 45.93 22.71
C ILE A 358 4.58 44.70 22.93
N ILE A 359 3.92 44.61 24.09
CA ILE A 359 3.04 43.48 24.41
C ILE A 359 1.88 43.39 23.41
N ARG A 360 1.20 44.51 23.13
CA ARG A 360 0.06 44.58 22.20
C ARG A 360 0.45 44.30 20.75
N ALA A 361 1.65 44.74 20.34
CA ALA A 361 2.21 44.45 19.02
C ALA A 361 2.47 42.95 18.82
N LEU A 362 2.99 42.27 19.84
CA LEU A 362 3.26 40.83 19.82
C LEU A 362 1.96 40.02 19.94
N ASP A 363 0.98 40.46 20.73
CA ASP A 363 -0.34 39.84 20.84
C ASP A 363 -1.09 39.84 19.50
N LEU A 364 -0.98 40.91 18.70
CA LEU A 364 -1.60 40.93 17.37
C LEU A 364 -1.04 39.83 16.43
N VAL A 365 0.23 39.46 16.60
CA VAL A 365 0.86 38.33 15.88
C VAL A 365 0.33 36.99 16.37
N THR A 366 -0.03 36.85 17.64
CA THR A 366 -0.60 35.60 18.17
C THR A 366 -2.05 35.41 17.76
N VAL A 367 -2.83 36.49 17.67
CA VAL A 367 -4.26 36.47 17.26
C VAL A 367 -4.45 35.99 15.81
N ILE A 368 -3.58 36.39 14.88
CA ILE A 368 -3.75 36.07 13.46
C ILE A 368 -3.38 34.62 13.09
N VAL A 369 -2.54 33.95 13.88
CA VAL A 369 -2.09 32.57 13.65
C VAL A 369 -2.86 31.61 14.54
N PRO A 370 -3.89 30.91 14.01
CA PRO A 370 -4.73 30.04 14.84
C PRO A 370 -3.95 28.82 15.34
N PRO A 371 -3.81 28.61 16.66
CA PRO A 371 -3.03 27.49 17.22
C PRO A 371 -3.68 26.13 16.89
N ALA A 372 -5.01 26.10 16.74
CA ALA A 372 -5.76 24.90 16.40
C ALA A 372 -5.71 24.51 14.91
N LEU A 373 -5.03 25.28 14.05
CA LEU A 373 -5.03 25.06 12.60
C LEU A 373 -4.56 23.64 12.19
N PRO A 374 -3.47 23.07 12.74
CA PRO A 374 -3.06 21.70 12.41
C PRO A 374 -4.07 20.65 12.82
N ALA A 375 -4.60 20.77 14.05
CA ALA A 375 -5.59 19.84 14.60
C ALA A 375 -6.90 19.89 13.80
N ALA A 376 -7.37 21.08 13.45
CA ALA A 376 -8.59 21.25 12.67
C ALA A 376 -8.52 20.57 11.29
N MET A 377 -7.33 20.57 10.66
CA MET A 377 -7.14 19.91 9.37
C MET A 377 -7.26 18.37 9.43
N THR A 378 -6.94 17.75 10.58
CA THR A 378 -6.96 16.29 10.77
C THR A 378 -8.34 15.77 11.20
N VAL A 379 -9.19 16.59 11.81
CA VAL A 379 -10.55 16.20 12.24
C VAL A 379 -11.35 15.56 11.10
N GLY A 380 -11.33 16.15 9.91
CA GLY A 380 -12.03 15.60 8.74
C GLY A 380 -11.53 14.20 8.34
N THR A 381 -10.21 13.98 8.40
CA THR A 381 -9.61 12.66 8.11
C THR A 381 -9.93 11.63 9.18
N ILE A 382 -10.00 12.02 10.46
CA ILE A 382 -10.34 11.12 11.58
C ILE A 382 -11.79 10.63 11.44
N TYR A 383 -12.74 11.53 11.12
CA TYR A 383 -14.12 11.10 10.88
C TYR A 383 -14.25 10.20 9.66
N ALA A 384 -13.53 10.51 8.57
CA ALA A 384 -13.50 9.64 7.39
C ALA A 384 -12.92 8.25 7.71
N GLN A 385 -11.83 8.18 8.48
CA GLN A 385 -11.24 6.93 8.95
C GLN A 385 -12.24 6.11 9.78
N ASN A 386 -12.95 6.75 10.71
CA ASN A 386 -13.97 6.08 11.53
C ASN A 386 -15.15 5.57 10.69
N ARG A 387 -15.59 6.30 9.67
CA ARG A 387 -16.65 5.84 8.75
C ARG A 387 -16.18 4.66 7.89
N LEU A 388 -14.97 4.71 7.36
CA LEU A 388 -14.37 3.59 6.62
C LEU A 388 -14.24 2.35 7.50
N LYS A 389 -13.80 2.52 8.76
CA LYS A 389 -13.68 1.42 9.73
C LYS A 389 -15.03 0.75 9.99
N LYS A 390 -16.12 1.52 10.09
CA LYS A 390 -17.50 0.98 10.22
C LYS A 390 -17.95 0.19 8.99
N GLN A 391 -17.38 0.47 7.82
CA GLN A 391 -17.63 -0.27 6.58
C GLN A 391 -16.67 -1.45 6.37
N GLY A 392 -15.87 -1.82 7.39
CA GLY A 392 -14.89 -2.89 7.29
C GLY A 392 -13.66 -2.53 6.45
N ILE A 393 -13.33 -1.24 6.32
CA ILE A 393 -12.13 -0.77 5.62
C ILE A 393 -11.22 -0.07 6.64
N PHE A 394 -10.09 -0.69 6.94
CA PHE A 394 -9.08 -0.14 7.86
C PHE A 394 -8.10 0.73 7.10
N CYS A 395 -7.68 1.83 7.73
CA CYS A 395 -6.66 2.71 7.22
C CYS A 395 -5.58 2.89 8.27
N ILE A 396 -4.34 2.57 7.90
CA ILE A 396 -3.16 2.68 8.78
C ILE A 396 -2.57 4.09 8.71
N SER A 397 -2.69 4.76 7.56
CA SER A 397 -2.15 6.11 7.33
C SER A 397 -3.25 7.12 6.98
N PRO A 398 -3.83 7.82 7.96
CA PRO A 398 -4.93 8.77 7.75
C PRO A 398 -4.69 9.85 6.68
N PRO A 399 -3.48 10.43 6.52
CA PRO A 399 -3.22 11.41 5.47
C PRO A 399 -3.47 10.88 4.05
N ARG A 400 -3.33 9.56 3.82
CA ARG A 400 -3.59 8.94 2.51
C ARG A 400 -5.08 8.93 2.14
N ILE A 401 -6.00 9.09 3.09
CA ILE A 401 -7.45 9.24 2.81
C ILE A 401 -7.70 10.45 1.89
N ASN A 402 -7.03 11.57 2.14
CA ASN A 402 -7.13 12.77 1.31
C ASN A 402 -6.58 12.56 -0.11
N LEU A 403 -5.60 11.65 -0.27
CA LEU A 403 -5.00 11.29 -1.55
C LEU A 403 -5.97 10.45 -2.40
N CYS A 404 -6.83 9.64 -1.79
CA CYS A 404 -7.88 8.88 -2.47
C CYS A 404 -8.82 9.79 -3.29
N GLY A 405 -9.04 11.03 -2.84
CA GLY A 405 -9.82 12.03 -3.58
C GLY A 405 -9.17 12.52 -4.89
N LYS A 406 -7.91 12.15 -5.16
CA LYS A 406 -7.12 12.52 -6.36
C LYS A 406 -6.88 11.39 -7.34
N ILE A 407 -7.22 10.15 -6.98
CA ILE A 407 -7.03 8.98 -7.83
C ILE A 407 -7.57 9.25 -9.23
N ARG A 408 -6.76 8.90 -10.23
CA ARG A 408 -7.09 9.04 -11.66
C ARG A 408 -7.07 7.71 -12.39
N LEU A 409 -6.32 6.77 -11.86
CA LEU A 409 -6.10 5.46 -12.43
C LEU A 409 -6.05 4.47 -11.28
N VAL A 410 -6.70 3.33 -11.44
CA VAL A 410 -6.63 2.22 -10.49
C VAL A 410 -6.17 0.98 -11.24
N CYS A 411 -5.07 0.41 -10.80
CA CYS A 411 -4.60 -0.90 -11.22
C CYS A 411 -5.33 -1.97 -10.39
N PHE A 412 -5.83 -3.00 -11.05
CA PHE A 412 -6.51 -4.15 -10.46
C PHE A 412 -5.74 -5.43 -10.80
N ASP A 413 -5.48 -6.25 -9.78
CA ASP A 413 -5.17 -7.64 -10.04
C ASP A 413 -6.42 -8.42 -10.50
N LYS A 414 -6.21 -9.56 -11.16
CA LYS A 414 -7.29 -10.38 -11.71
C LYS A 414 -7.76 -11.44 -10.71
N THR A 415 -6.85 -12.30 -10.24
CA THR A 415 -7.18 -13.49 -9.43
C THR A 415 -7.44 -13.04 -7.99
N GLY A 416 -8.46 -13.58 -7.33
CA GLY A 416 -8.82 -13.16 -5.96
C GLY A 416 -9.35 -11.72 -5.84
N THR A 417 -9.17 -10.87 -6.85
CA THR A 417 -9.60 -9.47 -6.87
C THR A 417 -10.84 -9.28 -7.76
N LEU A 418 -10.70 -9.42 -9.09
CA LEU A 418 -11.82 -9.28 -10.05
C LEU A 418 -12.61 -10.58 -10.23
N THR A 419 -11.92 -11.72 -10.14
CA THR A 419 -12.52 -13.06 -10.15
C THR A 419 -12.57 -13.62 -8.73
N GLN A 420 -13.39 -14.64 -8.52
CA GLN A 420 -13.39 -15.41 -7.28
C GLN A 420 -12.01 -16.07 -7.05
N GLU A 421 -11.75 -16.48 -5.81
CA GLU A 421 -10.57 -17.28 -5.45
C GLU A 421 -10.79 -18.72 -5.91
N GLY A 422 -9.79 -19.31 -6.58
CA GLY A 422 -9.88 -20.65 -7.15
C GLY A 422 -10.43 -20.70 -8.58
N LEU A 423 -10.48 -21.92 -9.11
CA LEU A 423 -10.92 -22.25 -10.46
C LEU A 423 -11.82 -23.47 -10.37
N ASP A 424 -12.98 -23.43 -11.01
CA ASP A 424 -13.84 -24.60 -11.11
C ASP A 424 -13.49 -25.44 -12.33
N VAL A 425 -13.55 -26.76 -12.19
CA VAL A 425 -13.38 -27.69 -13.30
C VAL A 425 -14.63 -27.60 -14.18
N TRP A 426 -14.44 -27.18 -15.43
CA TRP A 426 -15.51 -27.17 -16.43
C TRP A 426 -15.66 -28.54 -17.10
N GLY A 427 -14.53 -29.25 -17.26
CA GLY A 427 -14.49 -30.60 -17.79
C GLY A 427 -13.11 -30.97 -18.31
N VAL A 428 -13.03 -32.17 -18.88
CA VAL A 428 -11.79 -32.72 -19.44
C VAL A 428 -12.05 -33.07 -20.90
N VAL A 429 -11.14 -32.68 -21.79
CA VAL A 429 -11.17 -33.01 -23.23
C VAL A 429 -10.22 -34.19 -23.44
N PRO A 430 -10.74 -35.43 -23.58
CA PRO A 430 -9.89 -36.60 -23.74
C PRO A 430 -9.29 -36.68 -25.13
N LEU A 431 -8.16 -37.39 -25.25
CA LEU A 431 -7.58 -37.76 -26.54
C LEU A 431 -7.72 -39.26 -26.82
N GLN A 432 -8.17 -39.60 -28.03
CA GLN A 432 -8.14 -40.97 -28.54
C GLN A 432 -7.65 -40.98 -29.99
N GLN A 433 -6.63 -41.80 -30.30
CA GLN A 433 -6.07 -41.95 -31.66
C GLN A 433 -5.75 -40.61 -32.36
N GLN A 434 -5.07 -39.69 -31.66
CA GLN A 434 -4.72 -38.33 -32.15
C GLN A 434 -5.91 -37.42 -32.50
N ARG A 435 -7.14 -37.72 -32.04
CA ARG A 435 -8.28 -36.81 -32.15
C ARG A 435 -8.84 -36.47 -30.78
N PHE A 436 -9.17 -35.20 -30.58
CA PHE A 436 -9.89 -34.77 -29.39
C PHE A 436 -11.31 -35.31 -29.42
N LEU A 437 -11.74 -35.85 -28.29
CA LEU A 437 -13.12 -36.25 -28.05
C LEU A 437 -13.92 -35.07 -27.47
N PRO A 438 -15.27 -35.13 -27.49
CA PRO A 438 -16.09 -34.14 -26.80
C PRO A 438 -15.72 -34.00 -25.33
N ILE A 439 -15.88 -32.79 -24.79
CA ILE A 439 -15.61 -32.51 -23.38
C ILE A 439 -16.48 -33.38 -22.47
N VAL A 440 -15.86 -33.96 -21.45
CA VAL A 440 -16.52 -34.68 -20.38
C VAL A 440 -16.62 -33.74 -19.19
N HIS A 441 -17.84 -33.27 -18.88
CA HIS A 441 -18.09 -32.32 -17.80
C HIS A 441 -17.91 -32.92 -16.40
N GLU A 442 -18.08 -34.23 -16.26
CA GLU A 442 -17.93 -34.95 -14.99
C GLU A 442 -16.73 -35.90 -15.05
N PRO A 443 -15.54 -35.49 -14.57
CA PRO A 443 -14.33 -36.32 -14.64
C PRO A 443 -14.44 -37.66 -13.91
N ARG A 444 -15.29 -37.75 -12.89
CA ARG A 444 -15.66 -38.99 -12.20
C ARG A 444 -16.24 -40.09 -13.12
N CYS A 445 -16.75 -39.73 -14.30
CA CYS A 445 -17.30 -40.69 -15.27
C CYS A 445 -16.26 -41.19 -16.29
N LEU A 446 -15.01 -40.71 -16.22
CA LEU A 446 -13.93 -41.15 -17.11
C LEU A 446 -13.60 -42.63 -16.90
N PRO A 447 -13.23 -43.38 -17.95
CA PRO A 447 -12.80 -44.76 -17.80
C PRO A 447 -11.47 -44.86 -17.02
N ALA A 448 -11.25 -46.00 -16.37
CA ALA A 448 -9.98 -46.29 -15.70
C ALA A 448 -8.84 -46.25 -16.73
N GLY A 449 -7.86 -45.37 -16.51
CA GLY A 449 -6.78 -45.18 -17.46
C GLY A 449 -5.94 -43.95 -17.14
N ALA A 450 -4.93 -43.72 -17.98
CA ALA A 450 -3.90 -42.71 -17.75
C ALA A 450 -4.46 -41.29 -17.52
N LEU A 451 -5.56 -40.90 -18.17
CA LEU A 451 -6.17 -39.59 -18.00
C LEU A 451 -6.82 -39.40 -16.62
N LEU A 452 -7.61 -40.38 -16.17
CA LEU A 452 -8.21 -40.35 -14.83
C LEU A 452 -7.13 -40.43 -13.75
N TYR A 453 -6.12 -41.29 -13.93
CA TYR A 453 -5.00 -41.41 -13.00
C TYR A 453 -4.17 -40.13 -12.93
N ALA A 454 -3.95 -39.45 -14.06
CA ALA A 454 -3.29 -38.14 -14.07
C ALA A 454 -4.07 -37.10 -13.24
N LEU A 455 -5.40 -37.04 -13.39
CA LEU A 455 -6.26 -36.13 -12.61
C LEU A 455 -6.29 -36.49 -11.12
N ALA A 456 -6.28 -37.78 -10.79
CA ALA A 456 -6.36 -38.25 -9.41
C ALA A 456 -5.03 -38.19 -8.66
N THR A 457 -3.87 -38.14 -9.34
CA THR A 457 -2.55 -38.26 -8.67
C THR A 457 -1.60 -37.11 -8.93
N CYS A 458 -1.72 -36.39 -10.06
CA CYS A 458 -0.80 -35.31 -10.44
C CYS A 458 -1.10 -34.03 -9.67
N HIS A 459 -0.95 -34.06 -8.35
CA HIS A 459 -1.21 -32.94 -7.46
C HIS A 459 -0.25 -32.92 -6.26
N ALA A 460 -0.20 -31.78 -5.57
CA ALA A 460 0.53 -31.61 -4.30
C ALA A 460 -0.39 -31.59 -3.07
N VAL A 461 -1.66 -31.98 -3.22
CA VAL A 461 -2.62 -32.08 -2.11
C VAL A 461 -2.17 -33.13 -1.10
N SER A 462 -2.42 -32.86 0.17
CA SER A 462 -2.25 -33.78 1.31
C SER A 462 -3.46 -33.66 2.25
N PRO A 463 -3.92 -34.75 2.88
CA PRO A 463 -4.95 -34.69 3.90
C PRO A 463 -4.36 -34.18 5.23
N LEU A 464 -5.10 -33.33 5.94
CA LEU A 464 -4.78 -32.79 7.25
C LEU A 464 -6.06 -32.66 8.10
N ARG A 465 -6.16 -33.43 9.18
CA ARG A 465 -7.32 -33.52 10.10
C ARG A 465 -8.63 -33.76 9.35
N GLY A 466 -8.62 -34.71 8.41
CA GLY A 466 -9.78 -35.03 7.57
C GLY A 466 -10.16 -33.98 6.50
N GLN A 467 -9.37 -32.92 6.29
CA GLN A 467 -9.57 -31.96 5.18
C GLN A 467 -8.43 -32.03 4.16
N LEU A 468 -8.75 -31.83 2.88
CA LEU A 468 -7.74 -31.74 1.83
C LEU A 468 -7.08 -30.36 1.86
N VAL A 469 -5.74 -30.35 1.90
CA VAL A 469 -4.92 -29.13 1.93
C VAL A 469 -3.96 -29.14 0.74
N GLY A 470 -3.93 -28.05 -0.02
CA GLY A 470 -3.10 -27.91 -1.21
C GLY A 470 -3.55 -26.75 -2.10
N ASP A 471 -2.98 -26.65 -3.31
CA ASP A 471 -3.39 -25.63 -4.28
C ASP A 471 -4.90 -25.80 -4.62
N PRO A 472 -5.71 -24.72 -4.63
CA PRO A 472 -7.14 -24.83 -4.94
C PRO A 472 -7.44 -25.49 -6.29
N VAL A 473 -6.57 -25.31 -7.29
CA VAL A 473 -6.68 -25.98 -8.59
C VAL A 473 -6.53 -27.49 -8.44
N ASP A 474 -5.56 -27.91 -7.63
CA ASP A 474 -5.28 -29.31 -7.37
C ASP A 474 -6.40 -29.96 -6.56
N ILE A 475 -6.92 -29.26 -5.55
CA ILE A 475 -8.07 -29.70 -4.75
C ILE A 475 -9.28 -29.91 -5.66
N LYS A 476 -9.64 -28.90 -6.47
CA LYS A 476 -10.79 -28.98 -7.39
C LYS A 476 -10.62 -30.07 -8.44
N MET A 477 -9.39 -30.29 -8.91
CA MET A 477 -9.07 -31.39 -9.82
C MET A 477 -9.31 -32.75 -9.16
N LEU A 478 -8.82 -32.97 -7.93
CA LEU A 478 -9.03 -34.22 -7.20
C LEU A 478 -10.51 -34.43 -6.82
N GLU A 479 -11.18 -33.40 -6.31
CA GLU A 479 -12.62 -33.44 -5.99
C GLU A 479 -13.47 -33.80 -7.23
N SER A 480 -13.08 -33.33 -8.41
CA SER A 480 -13.80 -33.61 -9.66
C SER A 480 -13.78 -35.08 -10.07
N THR A 481 -12.77 -35.86 -9.64
CA THR A 481 -12.67 -37.29 -9.93
C THR A 481 -13.42 -38.14 -8.89
N GLY A 482 -13.69 -37.60 -7.70
CA GLY A 482 -14.26 -38.35 -6.57
C GLY A 482 -13.26 -39.26 -5.85
N TRP A 483 -11.98 -39.23 -6.21
CA TRP A 483 -10.94 -40.02 -5.52
C TRP A 483 -10.56 -39.37 -4.18
N MET A 484 -10.21 -40.19 -3.20
CA MET A 484 -9.93 -39.75 -1.83
C MET A 484 -8.49 -40.08 -1.42
N MET A 485 -7.87 -39.21 -0.62
CA MET A 485 -6.62 -39.50 0.08
C MET A 485 -6.89 -39.75 1.56
N GLU A 486 -6.25 -40.78 2.11
CA GLU A 486 -6.32 -41.09 3.55
C GLU A 486 -5.13 -40.49 4.31
N GLU A 487 -5.37 -40.09 5.57
CA GLU A 487 -4.28 -39.75 6.50
C GLU A 487 -3.56 -41.03 6.94
N GLU A 488 -2.23 -41.02 6.82
CA GLU A 488 -1.38 -42.09 7.34
C GLU A 488 -1.09 -41.82 8.82
N GLU A 489 -1.64 -42.65 9.71
CA GLU A 489 -1.16 -42.77 11.10
C GLU A 489 0.12 -43.63 11.08
N GLU A 490 1.22 -43.05 11.57
CA GLU A 490 2.61 -43.42 11.22
C GLU A 490 3.08 -44.83 11.63
N GLU A 491 2.40 -45.54 12.54
CA GLU A 491 2.99 -46.75 13.14
C GLU A 491 2.19 -48.05 12.89
N GLU A 492 0.88 -48.01 12.58
CA GLU A 492 0.06 -49.23 12.48
C GLU A 492 -0.23 -49.71 11.03
N ARG A 493 0.13 -48.92 9.99
CA ARG A 493 -0.28 -49.21 8.59
C ARG A 493 0.84 -49.30 7.54
N GLU A 494 2.12 -49.22 7.90
CA GLU A 494 3.22 -49.35 6.91
C GLU A 494 3.28 -50.75 6.25
N LEU A 495 2.98 -51.81 6.99
CA LEU A 495 3.00 -53.21 6.52
C LEU A 495 1.99 -53.50 5.38
N PRO A 496 0.70 -53.12 5.48
CA PRO A 496 -0.28 -53.29 4.40
C PRO A 496 0.09 -52.57 3.10
N VAL A 497 0.64 -51.35 3.19
CA VAL A 497 1.00 -50.53 2.02
C VAL A 497 2.19 -51.14 1.28
N PHE A 498 3.21 -51.58 2.02
CA PHE A 498 4.36 -52.28 1.44
C PHE A 498 3.93 -53.59 0.75
N GLN A 499 3.01 -54.35 1.35
CA GLN A 499 2.44 -55.56 0.73
C GLN A 499 1.65 -55.26 -0.54
N GLN A 500 0.98 -54.11 -0.62
CA GLN A 500 0.14 -53.73 -1.75
C GLN A 500 0.91 -53.20 -2.97
N PHE A 501 1.99 -52.43 -2.74
CA PHE A 501 2.77 -51.78 -3.82
C PHE A 501 4.17 -52.39 -4.02
N GLY A 502 4.62 -53.28 -3.14
CA GLY A 502 5.96 -53.89 -3.17
C GLY A 502 7.10 -52.95 -2.75
N MET A 503 6.78 -51.72 -2.32
CA MET A 503 7.72 -50.69 -1.89
C MET A 503 7.01 -49.63 -1.06
N LYS A 504 7.77 -48.79 -0.33
CA LYS A 504 7.23 -47.61 0.35
C LYS A 504 6.73 -46.59 -0.68
N VAL A 505 5.64 -45.88 -0.35
CA VAL A 505 5.07 -44.78 -1.14
C VAL A 505 4.89 -43.55 -0.24
N LEU A 506 4.81 -42.36 -0.83
CA LEU A 506 4.61 -41.09 -0.13
C LEU A 506 3.15 -40.84 0.28
N ALA A 507 2.19 -41.37 -0.48
CA ALA A 507 0.77 -41.27 -0.19
C ALA A 507 -0.01 -42.27 -1.05
N VAL A 508 -1.18 -42.68 -0.57
CA VAL A 508 -2.11 -43.54 -1.30
C VAL A 508 -3.38 -42.77 -1.66
N VAL A 509 -3.77 -42.81 -2.93
CA VAL A 509 -5.04 -42.28 -3.44
C VAL A 509 -5.97 -43.44 -3.75
N LYS A 510 -7.15 -43.47 -3.11
CA LYS A 510 -8.14 -44.54 -3.26
C LYS A 510 -9.30 -44.10 -4.17
N PRO A 511 -9.89 -45.03 -4.94
CA PRO A 511 -11.10 -44.74 -5.69
C PRO A 511 -12.29 -44.47 -4.74
N PRO A 512 -13.35 -43.78 -5.21
CA PRO A 512 -14.57 -43.55 -4.43
C PRO A 512 -15.24 -44.87 -3.98
N PRO A 513 -16.11 -44.86 -2.96
CA PRO A 513 -16.85 -46.05 -2.54
C PRO A 513 -17.69 -46.64 -3.69
N GLU A 514 -17.91 -47.96 -3.73
CA GLU A 514 -18.65 -48.62 -4.84
C GLU A 514 -20.06 -48.05 -5.04
N GLU A 515 -20.70 -47.52 -3.99
CA GLU A 515 -22.03 -46.92 -4.03
C GLU A 515 -22.07 -45.58 -4.77
N GLU A 516 -20.95 -44.85 -4.79
CA GLU A 516 -20.81 -43.54 -5.44
C GLU A 516 -20.24 -43.64 -6.86
N GLN A 517 -19.83 -44.84 -7.27
CA GLN A 517 -19.28 -45.12 -8.59
C GLN A 517 -20.41 -45.32 -9.64
N PRO A 518 -20.17 -44.98 -10.92
CA PRO A 518 -21.10 -45.30 -11.99
C PRO A 518 -21.34 -46.82 -12.08
N ARG A 519 -22.61 -47.26 -12.17
CA ARG A 519 -23.00 -48.68 -12.14
C ARG A 519 -22.27 -49.56 -13.17
N ASP A 520 -21.88 -48.98 -14.30
CA ASP A 520 -21.22 -49.67 -15.42
C ASP A 520 -19.68 -49.63 -15.38
N ARG A 521 -19.07 -48.92 -14.42
CA ARG A 521 -17.61 -48.68 -14.38
C ARG A 521 -17.09 -48.66 -12.95
N ARG A 522 -16.64 -49.83 -12.46
CA ARG A 522 -16.07 -49.98 -11.12
C ARG A 522 -14.56 -49.77 -11.11
N HIS A 523 -14.07 -48.92 -10.20
CA HIS A 523 -12.66 -48.65 -9.95
C HIS A 523 -12.26 -49.28 -8.60
N GLN A 524 -11.35 -50.26 -8.60
CA GLN A 524 -10.99 -51.00 -7.38
C GLN A 524 -9.51 -50.88 -6.98
N ALA A 525 -8.62 -50.41 -7.86
CA ALA A 525 -7.19 -50.33 -7.59
C ALA A 525 -6.79 -48.96 -7.00
N PRO A 526 -6.16 -48.90 -5.81
CA PRO A 526 -5.57 -47.67 -5.29
C PRO A 526 -4.26 -47.32 -6.02
N LEU A 527 -3.85 -46.05 -5.95
CA LEU A 527 -2.65 -45.53 -6.60
C LEU A 527 -1.65 -45.04 -5.55
N GLY A 528 -0.40 -45.48 -5.64
CA GLY A 528 0.67 -45.05 -4.73
C GLY A 528 1.53 -43.96 -5.35
N ILE A 529 1.63 -42.79 -4.72
CA ILE A 529 2.51 -41.71 -5.17
C ILE A 529 3.92 -42.00 -4.65
N LEU A 530 4.90 -42.16 -5.54
CA LEU A 530 6.30 -42.40 -5.18
C LEU A 530 7.08 -41.10 -5.00
N ARG A 531 6.82 -40.11 -5.85
CA ARG A 531 7.51 -38.82 -5.82
C ARG A 531 6.67 -37.74 -6.45
N ARG A 532 6.79 -36.52 -5.94
CA ARG A 532 6.19 -35.32 -6.52
C ARG A 532 7.29 -34.39 -7.02
N PHE A 533 7.20 -33.96 -8.27
CA PHE A 533 7.94 -32.84 -8.80
C PHE A 533 6.99 -31.63 -8.80
N PRO A 534 7.10 -30.73 -7.80
CA PRO A 534 6.16 -29.64 -7.64
C PRO A 534 6.12 -28.71 -8.85
N PHE A 535 5.01 -27.97 -8.97
CA PHE A 535 4.86 -26.94 -9.98
C PHE A 535 5.93 -25.87 -9.84
N SER A 536 6.58 -25.52 -10.94
CA SER A 536 7.53 -24.40 -11.00
C SER A 536 6.98 -23.34 -11.95
N SER A 537 6.97 -22.08 -11.51
CA SER A 537 6.50 -20.95 -12.33
C SER A 537 7.41 -20.67 -13.53
N SER A 538 8.72 -20.93 -13.39
CA SER A 538 9.69 -20.80 -14.49
C SER A 538 9.53 -21.94 -15.49
N LEU A 539 9.28 -23.17 -15.02
CA LEU A 539 9.09 -24.36 -15.87
C LEU A 539 7.64 -24.55 -16.37
N GLN A 540 6.69 -23.86 -15.76
CA GLN A 540 5.25 -23.85 -16.07
C GLN A 540 4.56 -25.23 -16.05
N ARG A 541 5.05 -26.16 -15.23
CA ARG A 541 4.55 -27.54 -15.15
C ARG A 541 4.89 -28.22 -13.82
N MET A 542 4.20 -29.31 -13.53
CA MET A 542 4.49 -30.26 -12.46
C MET A 542 4.34 -31.70 -12.93
N SER A 543 4.98 -32.62 -12.21
CA SER A 543 4.89 -34.04 -12.50
C SER A 543 4.85 -34.87 -11.22
N VAL A 544 4.33 -36.09 -11.31
CA VAL A 544 4.32 -37.06 -10.21
C VAL A 544 4.72 -38.42 -10.73
N LEU A 545 5.42 -39.19 -9.89
CA LEU A 545 5.74 -40.58 -10.12
C LEU A 545 4.76 -41.44 -9.33
N VAL A 546 4.11 -42.39 -9.98
CA VAL A 546 3.03 -43.20 -9.42
C VAL A 546 3.30 -44.68 -9.66
N LYS A 547 2.99 -45.50 -8.66
CA LYS A 547 3.05 -46.96 -8.70
C LYS A 547 1.63 -47.53 -8.69
N LEU A 548 1.34 -48.43 -9.62
CA LEU A 548 0.11 -49.21 -9.60
C LEU A 548 0.35 -50.53 -8.83
N PRO A 549 -0.65 -51.06 -8.12
CA PRO A 549 -0.55 -52.36 -7.44
C PRO A 549 -0.26 -53.47 -8.45
N GLY A 550 0.74 -54.31 -8.16
CA GLY A 550 1.10 -55.47 -8.99
C GLY A 550 1.89 -55.18 -10.28
N GLU A 551 2.10 -53.92 -10.66
CA GLU A 551 2.93 -53.57 -11.82
C GLU A 551 4.40 -53.33 -11.43
N ALA A 552 5.36 -53.84 -12.22
CA ALA A 552 6.79 -53.61 -11.99
C ALA A 552 7.24 -52.19 -12.42
N SER A 553 6.59 -51.59 -13.42
CA SER A 553 6.85 -50.24 -13.91
C SER A 553 6.27 -49.16 -13.00
N ALA A 554 6.90 -47.98 -13.01
CA ALA A 554 6.32 -46.76 -12.46
C ALA A 554 5.79 -45.87 -13.60
N HIS A 555 4.77 -45.06 -13.35
CA HIS A 555 4.20 -44.14 -14.32
C HIS A 555 4.45 -42.70 -13.91
N ALA A 556 4.92 -41.89 -14.84
CA ALA A 556 5.01 -40.44 -14.68
C ALA A 556 3.76 -39.79 -15.25
N TYR A 557 3.12 -38.92 -14.47
CA TYR A 557 2.03 -38.07 -14.92
C TYR A 557 2.45 -36.61 -14.83
N VAL A 558 2.22 -35.84 -15.89
CA VAL A 558 2.63 -34.45 -16.02
C VAL A 558 1.41 -33.58 -16.29
N LYS A 559 1.34 -32.43 -15.63
CA LYS A 559 0.37 -31.37 -15.95
C LYS A 559 1.02 -30.00 -15.99
N GLY A 560 0.52 -29.11 -16.84
CA GLY A 560 1.09 -27.77 -16.96
C GLY A 560 0.50 -26.93 -18.08
N ALA A 561 1.21 -25.86 -18.42
CA ALA A 561 0.88 -25.01 -19.56
C ALA A 561 0.83 -25.86 -20.84
N PRO A 562 -0.25 -25.76 -21.65
CA PRO A 562 -0.45 -26.57 -22.83
C PRO A 562 0.75 -26.65 -23.77
N GLU A 563 1.33 -25.50 -24.11
CA GLU A 563 2.45 -25.41 -25.05
C GLU A 563 3.72 -26.06 -24.47
N MET A 564 3.95 -25.88 -23.16
CA MET A 564 5.09 -26.47 -22.46
C MET A 564 4.96 -27.99 -22.40
N VAL A 565 3.81 -28.53 -21.99
CA VAL A 565 3.59 -29.99 -21.92
C VAL A 565 3.67 -30.60 -23.31
N ALA A 566 3.07 -29.97 -24.33
CA ALA A 566 3.15 -30.44 -25.71
C ALA A 566 4.60 -30.50 -26.22
N SER A 567 5.46 -29.54 -25.83
CA SER A 567 6.88 -29.54 -26.23
C SER A 567 7.70 -30.69 -25.63
N LEU A 568 7.21 -31.31 -24.54
CA LEU A 568 7.83 -32.46 -23.88
C LEU A 568 7.24 -33.80 -24.35
N CYS A 569 6.13 -33.75 -25.09
CA CYS A 569 5.47 -34.93 -25.63
C CYS A 569 6.13 -35.37 -26.94
N ARG A 570 6.00 -36.67 -27.24
CA ARG A 570 6.34 -37.21 -28.55
C ARG A 570 5.44 -36.57 -29.60
N LYS A 571 6.03 -36.09 -30.70
CA LYS A 571 5.30 -35.37 -31.75
C LYS A 571 4.16 -36.19 -32.33
N GLU A 572 4.30 -37.52 -32.38
CA GLU A 572 3.25 -38.43 -32.87
C GLU A 572 2.08 -38.58 -31.89
N THR A 573 2.12 -38.02 -30.69
CA THR A 573 0.99 -38.07 -29.74
C THR A 573 0.21 -36.76 -29.68
N VAL A 574 0.79 -35.67 -30.19
CA VAL A 574 0.16 -34.34 -30.19
C VAL A 574 -0.72 -34.22 -31.44
N PRO A 575 -2.03 -33.94 -31.30
CA PRO A 575 -2.94 -33.81 -32.43
C PRO A 575 -2.59 -32.62 -33.34
N PRO A 576 -2.86 -32.71 -34.66
CA PRO A 576 -2.65 -31.58 -35.57
C PRO A 576 -3.55 -30.37 -35.25
N ASP A 577 -4.74 -30.60 -34.68
CA ASP A 577 -5.71 -29.57 -34.28
C ASP A 577 -5.47 -29.01 -32.86
N PHE A 578 -4.36 -29.39 -32.20
CA PHE A 578 -4.00 -28.94 -30.84
C PHE A 578 -4.10 -27.42 -30.65
N SER A 579 -3.50 -26.63 -31.55
CA SER A 579 -3.49 -25.17 -31.43
C SER A 579 -4.87 -24.56 -31.64
N GLN A 580 -5.70 -25.16 -32.50
CA GLN A 580 -7.06 -24.70 -32.75
C GLN A 580 -7.95 -24.97 -31.53
N MET A 581 -7.87 -26.18 -30.97
CA MET A 581 -8.63 -26.58 -29.78
C MET A 581 -8.25 -25.75 -28.55
N LEU A 582 -6.95 -25.52 -28.35
CA LEU A 582 -6.47 -24.64 -27.27
C LEU A 582 -6.99 -23.20 -27.44
N ARG A 583 -6.95 -22.67 -28.66
CA ARG A 583 -7.46 -21.32 -28.96
C ARG A 583 -8.96 -21.22 -28.72
N HIS A 584 -9.75 -22.24 -29.08
CA HIS A 584 -11.20 -22.25 -28.84
C HIS A 584 -11.53 -22.00 -27.36
N TYR A 585 -11.00 -22.82 -26.45
CA TYR A 585 -11.27 -22.67 -25.03
C TYR A 585 -10.62 -21.42 -24.40
N THR A 586 -9.41 -21.05 -24.83
CA THR A 586 -8.74 -19.87 -24.26
C THR A 586 -9.37 -18.55 -24.71
N THR A 587 -9.97 -18.50 -25.91
CA THR A 587 -10.72 -17.34 -26.40
C THR A 587 -12.02 -17.15 -25.62
N ASP A 588 -12.66 -18.25 -25.25
CA ASP A 588 -13.83 -18.27 -24.36
C ASP A 588 -13.45 -17.98 -22.88
N GLY A 589 -12.15 -17.72 -22.62
CA GLY A 589 -11.58 -17.35 -21.32
C GLY A 589 -11.50 -18.47 -20.29
N PHE A 590 -11.57 -19.72 -20.74
CA PHE A 590 -11.21 -20.84 -19.89
C PHE A 590 -9.69 -20.87 -19.66
N ARG A 591 -9.29 -21.35 -18.48
CA ARG A 591 -7.92 -21.73 -18.19
C ARG A 591 -7.76 -23.19 -18.58
N VAL A 592 -6.82 -23.46 -19.48
CA VAL A 592 -6.58 -24.81 -20.00
C VAL A 592 -5.24 -25.31 -19.49
N LEU A 593 -5.22 -26.53 -18.97
CA LEU A 593 -4.01 -27.28 -18.62
C LEU A 593 -3.92 -28.52 -19.50
N ALA A 594 -2.72 -28.85 -19.95
CA ALA A 594 -2.49 -30.11 -20.65
C ALA A 594 -2.05 -31.20 -19.67
N LEU A 595 -2.44 -32.43 -19.98
CA LEU A 595 -2.08 -33.64 -19.25
C LEU A 595 -1.30 -34.58 -20.16
N ALA A 596 -0.25 -35.21 -19.63
CA ALA A 596 0.56 -36.18 -20.34
C ALA A 596 1.03 -37.30 -19.40
N CYS A 597 1.40 -38.46 -19.95
CA CYS A 597 1.96 -39.56 -19.17
C CYS A 597 3.17 -40.23 -19.84
N LYS A 598 3.94 -40.98 -19.06
CA LYS A 598 5.02 -41.84 -19.54
C LYS A 598 5.17 -43.03 -18.60
N ALA A 599 5.17 -44.24 -19.16
CA ALA A 599 5.64 -45.40 -18.43
C ALA A 599 7.17 -45.35 -18.32
N LEU A 600 7.68 -45.45 -17.10
CA LEU A 600 9.11 -45.55 -16.81
C LEU A 600 9.48 -47.02 -16.61
N GLY A 601 10.76 -47.33 -16.82
CA GLY A 601 11.30 -48.68 -16.56
C GLY A 601 11.16 -49.09 -15.09
N THR A 602 11.65 -50.27 -14.75
CA THR A 602 11.57 -50.83 -13.40
C THR A 602 12.29 -49.91 -12.41
N VAL A 603 11.52 -49.26 -11.53
CA VAL A 603 12.04 -48.56 -10.34
C VAL A 603 11.98 -49.56 -9.20
N ALA A 604 13.14 -50.04 -8.75
CA ALA A 604 13.22 -51.17 -7.84
C ALA A 604 13.06 -50.75 -6.38
N THR A 605 13.50 -49.54 -6.02
CA THR A 605 13.45 -49.04 -4.64
C THR A 605 12.87 -47.63 -4.54
N PHE A 606 12.37 -47.29 -3.35
CA PHE A 606 11.82 -45.95 -3.08
C PHE A 606 12.92 -44.87 -3.12
N GLU A 607 14.13 -45.20 -2.71
CA GLU A 607 15.29 -44.31 -2.78
C GLU A 607 15.68 -43.98 -4.22
N GLU A 608 15.63 -44.96 -5.12
CA GLU A 608 15.86 -44.75 -6.55
C GLU A 608 14.83 -43.77 -7.13
N ALA A 609 13.55 -43.93 -6.75
CA ALA A 609 12.49 -42.99 -7.13
C ALA A 609 12.80 -41.54 -6.70
N LEU A 610 13.31 -41.35 -5.48
CA LEU A 610 13.68 -40.06 -4.90
C LEU A 610 14.93 -39.43 -5.54
N GLN A 611 15.76 -40.20 -6.23
CA GLN A 611 16.98 -39.71 -6.89
C GLN A 611 16.79 -39.42 -8.38
N LEU A 612 15.70 -39.87 -9.01
CA LEU A 612 15.45 -39.63 -10.44
C LEU A 612 15.50 -38.13 -10.81
N PRO A 613 16.28 -37.72 -11.83
CA PRO A 613 16.29 -36.34 -12.26
C PRO A 613 14.98 -35.95 -12.93
N ARG A 614 14.53 -34.71 -12.71
CA ARG A 614 13.25 -34.20 -13.27
C ARG A 614 13.20 -34.32 -14.80
N ASP A 615 14.30 -34.04 -15.48
CA ASP A 615 14.38 -34.03 -16.95
C ASP A 615 14.22 -35.43 -17.57
N SER A 616 14.62 -36.50 -16.88
CA SER A 616 14.42 -37.87 -17.38
C SER A 616 12.96 -38.31 -17.30
N VAL A 617 12.24 -37.82 -16.28
CA VAL A 617 10.81 -38.06 -16.05
C VAL A 617 9.98 -37.25 -17.04
N GLU A 618 10.34 -35.97 -17.26
CA GLU A 618 9.59 -35.01 -18.05
C GLU A 618 9.99 -34.97 -19.55
N SER A 619 10.43 -36.09 -20.12
CA SER A 619 10.85 -36.18 -21.53
C SER A 619 10.22 -37.35 -22.28
N GLY A 620 9.82 -37.13 -23.53
CA GLY A 620 9.27 -38.19 -24.39
C GLY A 620 7.91 -38.71 -23.91
N LEU A 621 7.07 -37.81 -23.40
CA LEU A 621 5.75 -38.09 -22.83
C LEU A 621 4.71 -38.39 -23.93
N ASN A 622 3.62 -39.05 -23.57
CA ASN A 622 2.44 -39.23 -24.41
C ASN A 622 1.36 -38.23 -23.98
N PHE A 623 0.88 -37.43 -24.93
CA PHE A 623 -0.18 -36.46 -24.66
C PHE A 623 -1.52 -37.15 -24.39
N LEU A 624 -2.25 -36.72 -23.35
CA LEU A 624 -3.51 -37.35 -22.92
C LEU A 624 -4.76 -36.52 -23.20
N GLY A 625 -4.66 -35.19 -23.16
CA GLY A 625 -5.81 -34.31 -23.30
C GLY A 625 -5.68 -33.00 -22.54
N PHE A 626 -6.80 -32.27 -22.44
CA PHE A 626 -6.89 -31.00 -21.72
C PHE A 626 -7.78 -31.08 -20.49
N LEU A 627 -7.38 -30.43 -19.41
CA LEU A 627 -8.24 -30.04 -18.30
C LEU A 627 -8.68 -28.58 -18.52
N VAL A 628 -9.98 -28.37 -18.64
CA VAL A 628 -10.58 -27.04 -18.88
C VAL A 628 -11.20 -26.54 -17.58
N MET A 629 -10.80 -25.34 -17.17
CA MET A 629 -11.25 -24.71 -15.93
C MET A 629 -11.79 -23.31 -16.19
N LYS A 630 -12.76 -22.87 -15.39
CA LYS A 630 -13.42 -21.58 -15.56
C LYS A 630 -13.02 -20.59 -14.46
N ASN A 631 -12.62 -19.38 -14.86
CA ASN A 631 -12.49 -18.24 -13.94
C ASN A 631 -13.86 -17.56 -13.80
N VAL A 632 -14.44 -17.57 -12.61
CA VAL A 632 -15.72 -16.92 -12.36
C VAL A 632 -15.50 -15.47 -11.94
N LEU A 633 -16.09 -14.53 -12.68
CA LEU A 633 -16.11 -13.11 -12.31
C LEU A 633 -16.94 -12.91 -11.03
N LYS A 634 -16.46 -12.06 -10.13
CA LYS A 634 -17.29 -11.60 -9.02
C LYS A 634 -18.45 -10.74 -9.56
N PRO A 635 -19.68 -10.91 -9.06
CA PRO A 635 -20.85 -10.19 -9.58
C PRO A 635 -20.70 -8.66 -9.44
N GLU A 636 -19.93 -8.19 -8.46
CA GLU A 636 -19.67 -6.77 -8.21
C GLU A 636 -18.62 -6.16 -9.16
N SER A 637 -17.84 -6.99 -9.87
CA SER A 637 -16.71 -6.51 -10.68
C SER A 637 -17.15 -5.61 -11.83
N ALA A 638 -18.11 -6.06 -12.64
CA ALA A 638 -18.63 -5.29 -13.77
C ALA A 638 -19.26 -3.94 -13.38
N PRO A 639 -20.20 -3.86 -12.41
CA PRO A 639 -20.82 -2.58 -12.04
C PRO A 639 -19.80 -1.58 -11.45
N VAL A 640 -18.83 -2.04 -10.65
CA VAL A 640 -17.81 -1.16 -10.07
C VAL A 640 -16.87 -0.60 -11.14
N ILE A 641 -16.39 -1.43 -12.06
CA ILE A 641 -15.52 -0.97 -13.17
C ILE A 641 -16.25 0.05 -14.04
N GLN A 642 -17.53 -0.22 -14.37
CA GLN A 642 -18.37 0.73 -15.11
C GLN A 642 -18.55 2.05 -14.36
N LEU A 643 -18.77 2.01 -13.04
CA LEU A 643 -18.85 3.21 -12.19
C LEU A 643 -17.55 4.02 -12.25
N LEU A 644 -16.39 3.39 -12.15
CA LEU A 644 -15.09 4.07 -12.23
C LEU A 644 -14.87 4.73 -13.59
N ARG A 645 -15.19 4.03 -14.69
CA ARG A 645 -15.14 4.59 -16.05
C ARG A 645 -16.07 5.79 -16.19
N SER A 646 -17.32 5.68 -15.72
CA SER A 646 -18.29 6.79 -15.75
C SER A 646 -17.81 8.01 -14.95
N ALA A 647 -17.01 7.80 -13.91
CA ALA A 647 -16.38 8.85 -13.11
C ALA A 647 -15.05 9.39 -13.69
N ASN A 648 -14.66 8.95 -14.90
CA ASN A 648 -13.39 9.27 -15.56
C ASN A 648 -12.16 8.91 -14.71
N ILE A 649 -12.23 7.73 -14.08
CA ILE A 649 -11.12 7.04 -13.42
C ILE A 649 -10.79 5.83 -14.28
N ARG A 650 -9.54 5.75 -14.75
CA ARG A 650 -9.10 4.71 -15.68
C ARG A 650 -8.83 3.40 -14.94
N PRO A 651 -9.57 2.32 -15.21
CA PRO A 651 -9.20 0.98 -14.73
C PRO A 651 -8.08 0.40 -15.62
N VAL A 652 -7.11 -0.28 -15.01
CA VAL A 652 -6.05 -1.03 -15.68
C VAL A 652 -5.94 -2.40 -15.02
N MET A 653 -5.94 -3.47 -15.80
CA MET A 653 -5.73 -4.83 -15.30
C MET A 653 -4.24 -5.17 -15.36
N VAL A 654 -3.72 -5.74 -14.27
CA VAL A 654 -2.34 -6.21 -14.18
C VAL A 654 -2.36 -7.62 -13.61
N THR A 655 -2.00 -8.65 -14.39
CA THR A 655 -2.15 -10.05 -13.99
C THR A 655 -1.01 -10.94 -14.48
N GLY A 656 -0.81 -12.07 -13.80
CA GLY A 656 0.07 -13.17 -14.21
C GLY A 656 -0.54 -14.12 -15.25
N ASP A 657 -1.85 -14.01 -15.53
CA ASP A 657 -2.56 -14.92 -16.43
C ASP A 657 -2.20 -14.72 -17.91
N ASN A 658 -2.65 -15.66 -18.76
CA ASN A 658 -2.53 -15.54 -20.21
C ASN A 658 -3.29 -14.31 -20.73
N MET A 659 -2.76 -13.69 -21.78
CA MET A 659 -3.31 -12.53 -22.46
C MET A 659 -4.77 -12.72 -22.88
N LEU A 660 -5.12 -13.84 -23.53
CA LEU A 660 -6.49 -14.07 -24.01
C LEU A 660 -7.50 -14.18 -22.86
N THR A 661 -7.13 -14.90 -21.79
CA THR A 661 -7.94 -15.00 -20.56
C THR A 661 -8.12 -13.63 -19.90
N ALA A 662 -7.03 -12.87 -19.76
CA ALA A 662 -7.07 -11.51 -19.22
C ALA A 662 -7.96 -10.58 -20.06
N MET A 663 -7.90 -10.70 -21.39
CA MET A 663 -8.77 -9.96 -22.31
C MET A 663 -10.23 -10.36 -22.18
N ASN A 664 -10.55 -11.65 -22.05
CA ASN A 664 -11.94 -12.08 -21.83
C ASN A 664 -12.48 -11.55 -20.50
N VAL A 665 -11.70 -11.62 -19.43
CA VAL A 665 -12.07 -11.05 -18.12
C VAL A 665 -12.24 -9.53 -18.22
N ALA A 666 -11.36 -8.82 -18.93
CA ALA A 666 -11.43 -7.37 -19.13
C ALA A 666 -12.69 -6.96 -19.91
N ARG A 667 -13.12 -7.76 -20.90
CA ARG A 667 -14.40 -7.57 -21.61
C ARG A 667 -15.59 -7.93 -20.71
N GLY A 668 -15.53 -9.04 -19.98
CA GLY A 668 -16.58 -9.50 -19.08
C GLY A 668 -16.89 -8.53 -17.94
N CYS A 669 -15.87 -7.86 -17.38
CA CYS A 669 -16.04 -6.82 -16.38
C CYS A 669 -16.22 -5.40 -16.96
N ARG A 670 -16.34 -5.26 -18.29
CA ARG A 670 -16.49 -3.98 -19.01
C ARG A 670 -15.34 -2.99 -18.76
N MET A 671 -14.15 -3.49 -18.48
CA MET A 671 -12.93 -2.68 -18.48
C MET A 671 -12.56 -2.24 -19.91
N VAL A 672 -12.85 -3.10 -20.87
CA VAL A 672 -12.84 -2.83 -22.31
C VAL A 672 -14.26 -3.11 -22.82
N GLU A 673 -14.90 -2.14 -23.47
CA GLU A 673 -16.23 -2.37 -24.05
C GLU A 673 -16.15 -3.31 -25.26
N PRO A 674 -17.19 -4.09 -25.57
CA PRO A 674 -17.20 -4.99 -26.73
C PRO A 674 -16.94 -4.29 -28.08
N ARG A 675 -17.27 -2.99 -28.19
CA ARG A 675 -17.07 -2.17 -29.41
C ARG A 675 -15.71 -1.46 -29.46
N GLU A 676 -14.91 -1.54 -28.40
CA GLU A 676 -13.60 -0.88 -28.35
C GLU A 676 -12.52 -1.80 -28.94
N GLY A 677 -11.74 -1.28 -29.87
CA GLY A 677 -10.67 -2.03 -30.52
C GLY A 677 -9.50 -2.31 -29.57
N VAL A 678 -8.85 -3.46 -29.75
CA VAL A 678 -7.71 -3.89 -28.93
C VAL A 678 -6.50 -4.12 -29.83
N ILE A 679 -5.36 -3.57 -29.42
CA ILE A 679 -4.08 -3.72 -30.09
C ILE A 679 -3.13 -4.47 -29.15
N PHE A 680 -2.62 -5.61 -29.60
CA PHE A 680 -1.55 -6.32 -28.93
C PHE A 680 -0.23 -5.65 -29.25
N VAL A 681 0.49 -5.21 -28.22
CA VAL A 681 1.83 -4.67 -28.37
C VAL A 681 2.82 -5.78 -28.04
N THR A 682 3.60 -6.16 -29.04
CA THR A 682 4.59 -7.23 -28.93
C THR A 682 5.97 -6.65 -29.15
N ALA A 683 6.90 -6.97 -28.24
CA ALA A 683 8.28 -6.55 -28.36
C ALA A 683 9.20 -7.76 -28.27
N SER A 684 10.14 -7.86 -29.20
CA SER A 684 11.18 -8.88 -29.20
C SER A 684 12.52 -8.27 -28.76
N PRO A 685 13.27 -8.97 -27.88
CA PRO A 685 14.60 -8.52 -27.47
C PRO A 685 15.56 -8.51 -28.68
N PRO A 686 16.71 -7.81 -28.58
CA PRO A 686 17.72 -7.84 -29.63
C PRO A 686 18.26 -9.27 -29.83
N GLY A 687 18.34 -9.70 -31.08
CA GLY A 687 18.98 -10.96 -31.49
C GLY A 687 20.41 -10.70 -31.99
N HIS A 688 21.16 -11.77 -32.28
CA HIS A 688 22.56 -11.68 -32.72
C HIS A 688 22.81 -10.73 -33.90
N ASP A 689 21.83 -10.56 -34.82
CA ASP A 689 21.93 -9.67 -36.00
C ASP A 689 20.72 -8.72 -36.18
N LYS A 690 19.84 -8.58 -35.18
CA LYS A 690 18.63 -7.73 -35.29
C LYS A 690 18.41 -6.89 -34.03
N PRO A 691 18.23 -5.56 -34.15
CA PRO A 691 17.88 -4.72 -33.00
C PRO A 691 16.52 -5.12 -32.41
N ALA A 692 16.27 -4.72 -31.17
CA ALA A 692 14.97 -4.94 -30.53
C ALA A 692 13.86 -4.40 -31.43
N ALA A 693 12.75 -5.13 -31.57
CA ALA A 693 11.66 -4.77 -32.47
C ALA A 693 10.33 -4.70 -31.73
N LEU A 694 9.51 -3.72 -32.05
CA LEU A 694 8.22 -3.43 -31.44
C LEU A 694 7.14 -3.43 -32.53
N LYS A 695 6.07 -4.20 -32.34
CA LYS A 695 4.94 -4.34 -33.28
C LYS A 695 3.61 -4.10 -32.58
N PHE A 696 2.69 -3.47 -33.31
CA PHE A 696 1.30 -3.23 -32.91
C PHE A 696 0.37 -4.04 -33.80
N ILE A 697 -0.29 -5.06 -33.25
CA ILE A 697 -1.10 -6.01 -34.01
C ILE A 697 -2.56 -5.86 -33.57
N LEU A 698 -3.49 -5.67 -34.52
CA LEU A 698 -4.91 -5.61 -34.21
C LEU A 698 -5.44 -6.99 -33.80
N ALA A 699 -6.19 -7.07 -32.71
CA ALA A 699 -6.69 -8.36 -32.20
C ALA A 699 -7.60 -9.12 -33.17
N GLU A 700 -8.25 -8.43 -34.11
CA GLU A 700 -9.14 -9.04 -35.12
C GLU A 700 -8.34 -9.76 -36.24
N HIS A 701 -7.13 -9.30 -36.58
CA HIS A 701 -6.25 -9.94 -37.58
C HIS A 701 -5.51 -11.21 -37.07
N SER A 702 -5.76 -11.63 -35.82
CA SER A 702 -5.32 -12.94 -35.32
C SER A 702 -6.28 -14.08 -35.67
N GLN A 703 -7.46 -13.77 -36.21
CA GLN A 703 -8.36 -14.74 -36.84
C GLN A 703 -7.88 -14.94 -38.28
N GLY A 704 -7.58 -16.18 -38.66
CA GLY A 704 -7.13 -16.52 -40.02
C GLY A 704 -8.24 -16.42 -41.07
N GLU A 705 -9.00 -15.33 -41.05
CA GLU A 705 -9.90 -14.97 -42.14
C GLU A 705 -9.16 -14.04 -43.11
N GLU A 706 -9.45 -14.25 -44.39
CA GLU A 706 -8.77 -13.67 -45.55
C GLU A 706 -8.56 -12.16 -45.45
N GLN A 707 -7.46 -11.70 -46.06
CA GLN A 707 -7.12 -10.29 -46.19
C GLN A 707 -8.34 -9.47 -46.64
N PRO A 708 -8.77 -8.44 -45.88
CA PRO A 708 -9.64 -7.43 -46.46
C PRO A 708 -8.79 -6.59 -47.44
N GLU A 709 -9.40 -6.23 -48.57
CA GLU A 709 -8.82 -5.38 -49.61
C GLU A 709 -8.10 -4.15 -49.01
N GLU A 710 -6.95 -3.81 -49.60
CA GLU A 710 -6.14 -2.63 -49.29
C GLU A 710 -7.01 -1.36 -49.23
N GLY A 711 -7.37 -0.89 -48.03
CA GLY A 711 -8.24 0.29 -47.98
C GLY A 711 -8.52 0.99 -46.65
N SER A 712 -8.35 0.38 -45.48
CA SER A 712 -8.67 1.08 -44.21
C SER A 712 -7.64 0.88 -43.10
N SER A 713 -6.43 1.37 -43.32
CA SER A 713 -5.31 1.41 -42.36
C SER A 713 -5.44 2.52 -41.31
N LEU A 714 -6.62 2.72 -40.72
CA LEU A 714 -6.85 3.74 -39.69
C LEU A 714 -7.15 3.08 -38.35
N PRO A 715 -6.30 3.27 -37.31
CA PRO A 715 -6.59 2.72 -35.99
C PRO A 715 -7.89 3.34 -35.44
N PRO A 716 -8.76 2.56 -34.78
CA PRO A 716 -9.98 3.09 -34.18
C PRO A 716 -9.62 4.19 -33.17
N ARG A 717 -10.37 5.31 -33.20
CA ARG A 717 -10.14 6.50 -32.35
C ARG A 717 -10.03 6.14 -30.85
N HIS A 718 -10.70 5.07 -30.43
CA HIS A 718 -10.66 4.49 -29.09
C HIS A 718 -10.14 3.05 -29.14
N CYS A 719 -8.81 2.91 -29.05
CA CYS A 719 -8.13 1.63 -28.92
C CYS A 719 -7.50 1.45 -27.53
N HIS A 720 -7.51 0.21 -27.05
CA HIS A 720 -6.83 -0.22 -25.84
C HIS A 720 -5.61 -1.05 -26.20
N PHE A 721 -4.49 -0.85 -25.51
CA PHE A 721 -3.31 -1.70 -25.70
C PHE A 721 -3.28 -2.82 -24.67
N ALA A 722 -2.81 -3.98 -25.11
CA ALA A 722 -2.59 -5.14 -24.27
C ALA A 722 -1.14 -5.64 -24.45
N LEU A 723 -0.41 -5.79 -23.34
CA LEU A 723 1.02 -6.14 -23.33
C LEU A 723 1.29 -7.32 -22.40
N ASN A 724 2.16 -8.23 -22.81
CA ASN A 724 2.67 -9.26 -21.92
C ASN A 724 3.92 -8.78 -21.16
N GLY A 725 4.24 -9.41 -20.03
CA GLY A 725 5.38 -9.03 -19.18
C GLY A 725 6.74 -9.01 -19.90
N LYS A 726 6.97 -9.96 -20.83
CA LYS A 726 8.19 -9.99 -21.65
C LYS A 726 8.32 -8.76 -22.55
N SER A 727 7.23 -8.40 -23.24
CA SER A 727 7.22 -7.22 -24.12
C SER A 727 7.33 -5.94 -23.31
N PHE A 728 6.67 -5.87 -22.14
CA PHE A 728 6.76 -4.73 -21.24
C PHE A 728 8.21 -4.48 -20.80
N GLN A 729 8.96 -5.53 -20.43
CA GLN A 729 10.35 -5.40 -20.05
C GLN A 729 11.23 -4.87 -21.20
N VAL A 730 11.10 -5.45 -22.40
CA VAL A 730 11.83 -4.98 -23.59
C VAL A 730 11.50 -3.52 -23.91
N VAL A 731 10.23 -3.12 -23.75
CA VAL A 731 9.82 -1.72 -23.95
C VAL A 731 10.45 -0.79 -22.91
N CYS A 732 10.54 -1.20 -21.65
CA CYS A 732 11.20 -0.43 -20.60
C CYS A 732 12.70 -0.25 -20.85
N GLU A 733 13.38 -1.30 -21.31
CA GLU A 733 14.84 -1.32 -21.50
C GLU A 733 15.27 -0.63 -22.81
N HIS A 734 14.60 -0.91 -23.93
CA HIS A 734 15.03 -0.49 -25.27
C HIS A 734 14.15 0.57 -25.92
N PHE A 735 12.92 0.79 -25.43
CA PHE A 735 11.96 1.75 -26.01
C PHE A 735 11.42 2.73 -24.97
N SER A 736 12.29 3.20 -24.08
CA SER A 736 11.95 4.09 -22.96
C SER A 736 11.25 5.38 -23.38
N GLU A 737 11.55 5.91 -24.59
CA GLU A 737 10.88 7.08 -25.16
C GLU A 737 9.41 6.84 -25.55
N LEU A 738 9.08 5.62 -25.99
CA LEU A 738 7.74 5.24 -26.41
C LEU A 738 6.88 4.74 -25.24
N LEU A 739 7.51 4.28 -24.16
CA LEU A 739 6.85 3.78 -22.96
C LEU A 739 5.76 4.73 -22.44
N PRO A 740 5.98 6.05 -22.26
CA PRO A 740 4.93 6.99 -21.85
C PRO A 740 3.67 6.98 -22.75
N ARG A 741 3.85 6.85 -24.07
CA ARG A 741 2.74 6.83 -25.03
C ARG A 741 1.98 5.51 -24.95
N ILE A 742 2.70 4.40 -24.85
CA ILE A 742 2.12 3.05 -24.69
C ILE A 742 1.31 2.96 -23.40
N LEU A 743 1.90 3.40 -22.27
CA LEU A 743 1.23 3.40 -20.96
C LEU A 743 -0.05 4.26 -20.93
N LEU A 744 -0.17 5.27 -21.80
CA LEU A 744 -1.37 6.11 -21.88
C LEU A 744 -2.59 5.36 -22.45
N ARG A 745 -2.36 4.38 -23.34
CA ARG A 745 -3.41 3.57 -24.00
C ARG A 745 -3.51 2.12 -23.46
N ALA A 746 -2.50 1.64 -22.75
CA ALA A 746 -2.44 0.26 -22.24
C ALA A 746 -3.42 -0.02 -21.08
N THR A 747 -4.34 -0.95 -21.28
CA THR A 747 -5.36 -1.30 -20.29
C THR A 747 -5.14 -2.68 -19.68
N VAL A 748 -4.52 -3.60 -20.41
CA VAL A 748 -4.30 -4.97 -19.93
C VAL A 748 -2.82 -5.32 -19.97
N PHE A 749 -2.27 -5.68 -18.83
CA PHE A 749 -0.92 -6.22 -18.68
C PHE A 749 -1.03 -7.65 -18.18
N ALA A 750 -0.61 -8.62 -19.00
CA ALA A 750 -0.75 -10.04 -18.73
C ALA A 750 0.62 -10.73 -18.58
N ARG A 751 0.68 -11.91 -17.97
CA ARG A 751 1.94 -12.62 -17.65
C ARG A 751 2.99 -11.72 -16.97
N MET A 752 2.55 -10.85 -16.07
CA MET A 752 3.42 -9.94 -15.32
C MET A 752 3.99 -10.60 -14.07
N LEU A 753 5.30 -10.44 -13.84
CA LEU A 753 5.96 -10.82 -12.58
C LEU A 753 5.65 -9.77 -11.49
N PRO A 754 5.69 -10.13 -10.19
CA PRO A 754 5.43 -9.18 -9.08
C PRO A 754 6.28 -7.90 -9.12
N GLU A 755 7.55 -8.02 -9.48
CA GLU A 755 8.46 -6.87 -9.63
C GLU A 755 8.02 -5.94 -10.77
N GLN A 756 7.58 -6.53 -11.89
CA GLN A 756 7.07 -5.78 -13.04
C GLN A 756 5.77 -5.05 -12.70
N LYS A 757 4.91 -5.60 -11.82
CA LYS A 757 3.73 -4.90 -11.30
C LYS A 757 4.13 -3.62 -10.56
N THR A 758 5.17 -3.72 -9.72
CA THR A 758 5.71 -2.58 -8.97
C THR A 758 6.31 -1.53 -9.91
N GLN A 759 7.08 -1.96 -10.90
CA GLN A 759 7.67 -1.07 -11.92
C GLN A 759 6.58 -0.33 -12.71
N LEU A 760 5.53 -1.02 -13.14
CA LEU A 760 4.39 -0.42 -13.85
C LEU A 760 3.72 0.70 -13.02
N VAL A 761 3.48 0.45 -11.73
CA VAL A 761 2.91 1.47 -10.83
C VAL A 761 3.81 2.71 -10.74
N CYS A 762 5.12 2.52 -10.59
CA CYS A 762 6.09 3.61 -10.57
C CYS A 762 6.10 4.40 -11.90
N SER A 763 6.13 3.73 -13.05
CA SER A 763 6.11 4.38 -14.35
C SER A 763 4.81 5.17 -14.59
N LEU A 764 3.67 4.69 -14.08
CA LEU A 764 2.41 5.45 -14.12
C LEU A 764 2.45 6.70 -13.22
N GLN A 765 3.11 6.65 -12.06
CA GLN A 765 3.33 7.81 -11.19
C GLN A 765 4.25 8.86 -11.84
N GLU A 766 5.28 8.43 -12.57
CA GLU A 766 6.20 9.31 -13.33
C GLU A 766 5.46 10.13 -14.39
N LEU A 767 4.40 9.58 -14.99
CA LEU A 767 3.50 10.33 -15.90
C LEU A 767 2.65 11.40 -15.19
N ASN A 768 2.77 11.54 -13.87
CA ASN A 768 1.97 12.38 -12.98
C ASN A 768 0.50 11.94 -12.81
N TYR A 769 0.21 10.64 -12.97
CA TYR A 769 -1.03 10.06 -12.46
C TYR A 769 -0.99 9.98 -10.93
N CYS A 770 -2.17 10.04 -10.32
CA CYS A 770 -2.34 9.56 -8.94
C CYS A 770 -2.90 8.14 -9.05
N VAL A 771 -2.09 7.17 -8.65
CA VAL A 771 -2.26 5.74 -8.95
C VAL A 771 -2.77 5.01 -7.72
N GLY A 772 -3.95 4.40 -7.85
CA GLY A 772 -4.44 3.40 -6.92
C GLY A 772 -4.02 1.99 -7.37
N MET A 773 -3.79 1.09 -6.42
CA MET A 773 -3.63 -0.35 -6.67
C MET A 773 -4.61 -1.12 -5.77
N CYS A 774 -5.33 -2.08 -6.34
CA CYS A 774 -6.21 -2.98 -5.61
C CYS A 774 -5.83 -4.42 -5.94
N GLY A 775 -5.57 -5.22 -4.90
CA GLY A 775 -5.11 -6.59 -5.01
C GLY A 775 -5.45 -7.40 -3.75
N ASP A 776 -5.21 -8.70 -3.80
CA ASP A 776 -5.41 -9.63 -2.69
C ASP A 776 -4.29 -9.54 -1.63
N GLY A 777 -3.11 -9.05 -2.00
CA GLY A 777 -2.00 -8.73 -1.10
C GLY A 777 -0.81 -9.69 -1.19
N ALA A 778 -1.01 -10.93 -1.64
CA ALA A 778 0.04 -11.95 -1.70
C ALA A 778 1.06 -11.66 -2.82
N ASN A 779 0.57 -11.50 -4.05
CA ASN A 779 1.40 -11.28 -5.24
C ASN A 779 1.59 -9.79 -5.59
N ASP A 780 0.86 -8.92 -4.90
CA ASP A 780 0.75 -7.48 -5.20
C ASP A 780 1.36 -6.58 -4.11
N CYS A 781 1.93 -7.13 -3.05
CA CYS A 781 2.43 -6.37 -1.90
C CYS A 781 3.37 -5.22 -2.33
N GLY A 782 4.32 -5.49 -3.22
CA GLY A 782 5.23 -4.47 -3.75
C GLY A 782 4.51 -3.33 -4.49
N ALA A 783 3.54 -3.67 -5.34
CA ALA A 783 2.74 -2.72 -6.11
C ALA A 783 1.78 -1.92 -5.21
N LEU A 784 1.11 -2.57 -4.26
CA LEU A 784 0.24 -1.95 -3.25
C LEU A 784 1.01 -0.92 -2.41
N ARG A 785 2.23 -1.26 -2.01
CA ARG A 785 3.12 -0.38 -1.26
C ARG A 785 3.64 0.79 -2.10
N ALA A 786 3.97 0.55 -3.36
CA ALA A 786 4.49 1.58 -4.26
C ALA A 786 3.42 2.58 -4.70
N ALA A 787 2.17 2.15 -4.81
CA ALA A 787 1.04 2.99 -5.18
C ALA A 787 0.84 4.15 -4.21
N ASP A 788 0.30 5.26 -4.73
CA ASP A 788 -0.13 6.39 -3.91
C ASP A 788 -1.16 5.94 -2.88
N VAL A 789 -2.09 5.09 -3.35
CA VAL A 789 -3.15 4.46 -2.56
C VAL A 789 -3.20 2.97 -2.89
N GLY A 790 -2.64 2.13 -2.02
CA GLY A 790 -2.84 0.68 -2.04
C GLY A 790 -4.09 0.28 -1.26
N ILE A 791 -4.86 -0.67 -1.78
CA ILE A 791 -6.04 -1.27 -1.14
C ILE A 791 -5.90 -2.79 -1.21
N SER A 792 -5.70 -3.44 -0.06
CA SER A 792 -5.70 -4.89 0.07
C SER A 792 -7.10 -5.42 0.36
N LEU A 793 -7.45 -6.56 -0.24
CA LEU A 793 -8.71 -7.27 -0.01
C LEU A 793 -8.61 -8.43 1.01
N SER A 794 -7.42 -8.67 1.58
CA SER A 794 -7.15 -9.66 2.64
C SER A 794 -6.66 -9.00 3.93
N GLU A 795 -6.92 -9.61 5.10
CA GLU A 795 -6.47 -9.18 6.45
C GLU A 795 -5.06 -9.68 6.86
N ALA A 796 -4.32 -10.33 5.95
CA ALA A 796 -2.95 -10.85 6.15
C ALA A 796 -1.96 -9.88 6.83
N GLU A 797 -0.89 -10.34 7.51
CA GLU A 797 0.15 -9.38 7.97
C GLU A 797 0.84 -8.68 6.79
N ALA A 798 1.05 -9.36 5.65
CA ALA A 798 1.55 -8.69 4.44
C ALA A 798 0.59 -7.62 3.89
N SER A 799 -0.72 -7.76 4.14
CA SER A 799 -1.69 -6.72 3.80
C SER A 799 -1.52 -5.44 4.62
N VAL A 800 -0.86 -5.51 5.79
CA VAL A 800 -0.57 -4.36 6.67
C VAL A 800 0.40 -3.38 6.01
N ALA A 801 1.17 -3.80 5.00
CA ALA A 801 1.96 -2.88 4.20
C ALA A 801 1.10 -1.97 3.30
N SER A 802 -0.13 -2.38 2.99
CA SER A 802 -1.08 -1.56 2.25
C SER A 802 -1.66 -0.47 3.16
N PRO A 803 -1.78 0.79 2.68
CA PRO A 803 -2.42 1.86 3.43
C PRO A 803 -3.86 1.56 3.86
N PHE A 804 -4.58 0.81 3.03
CA PHE A 804 -5.96 0.40 3.25
C PHE A 804 -6.09 -1.11 3.15
N THR A 805 -6.89 -1.67 4.05
CA THR A 805 -7.22 -3.10 4.10
C THR A 805 -8.72 -3.25 4.24
N SER A 806 -9.36 -4.00 3.34
CA SER A 806 -10.79 -4.32 3.42
C SER A 806 -11.00 -5.72 3.97
N ARG A 807 -11.97 -5.88 4.87
CA ARG A 807 -12.43 -7.19 5.36
C ARG A 807 -13.19 -7.99 4.32
N VAL A 808 -13.84 -7.28 3.39
CA VAL A 808 -14.70 -7.88 2.39
C VAL A 808 -13.87 -7.99 1.13
N ALA A 809 -13.71 -9.21 0.61
CA ALA A 809 -12.96 -9.47 -0.61
C ALA A 809 -13.72 -9.03 -1.88
N THR A 810 -14.13 -7.77 -1.96
CA THR A 810 -14.83 -7.19 -3.13
C THR A 810 -14.23 -5.83 -3.50
N ILE A 811 -14.23 -5.52 -4.79
CA ILE A 811 -13.68 -4.24 -5.27
C ILE A 811 -14.59 -3.03 -4.97
N GLU A 812 -15.75 -3.23 -4.34
CA GLU A 812 -16.65 -2.14 -3.92
C GLU A 812 -15.99 -1.17 -2.94
N CYS A 813 -14.96 -1.61 -2.22
CA CYS A 813 -14.17 -0.75 -1.35
C CYS A 813 -13.51 0.41 -2.12
N VAL A 814 -13.14 0.22 -3.39
CA VAL A 814 -12.45 1.22 -4.21
C VAL A 814 -13.29 2.49 -4.40
N PRO A 815 -14.52 2.45 -4.96
CA PRO A 815 -15.35 3.65 -5.08
C PRO A 815 -15.72 4.25 -3.72
N ARG A 816 -15.90 3.44 -2.65
CA ARG A 816 -16.17 3.93 -1.29
C ARG A 816 -15.00 4.76 -0.74
N VAL A 817 -13.78 4.25 -0.86
CA VAL A 817 -12.53 4.94 -0.45
C VAL A 817 -12.33 6.23 -1.26
N ILE A 818 -12.63 6.22 -2.56
CA ILE A 818 -12.54 7.42 -3.40
C ILE A 818 -13.59 8.47 -2.98
N ARG A 819 -14.84 8.07 -2.72
CA ARG A 819 -15.91 8.97 -2.26
C ARG A 819 -15.55 9.61 -0.92
N GLU A 820 -15.10 8.80 0.04
CA GLU A 820 -14.64 9.29 1.34
C GLU A 820 -13.42 10.21 1.20
N GLY A 821 -12.45 9.86 0.36
CA GLY A 821 -11.29 10.71 0.11
C GLY A 821 -11.65 12.06 -0.52
N ARG A 822 -12.65 12.10 -1.42
CA ARG A 822 -13.16 13.35 -1.98
C ARG A 822 -13.86 14.20 -0.92
N CYS A 823 -14.68 13.57 -0.07
CA CYS A 823 -15.37 14.23 1.04
C CYS A 823 -14.39 14.79 2.06
N SER A 824 -13.46 13.96 2.55
CA SER A 824 -12.41 14.31 3.50
C SER A 824 -11.59 15.49 2.98
N LEU A 825 -11.18 15.45 1.71
CA LEU A 825 -10.38 16.53 1.15
C LEU A 825 -11.17 17.86 1.10
N VAL A 826 -12.42 17.85 0.64
CA VAL A 826 -13.24 19.08 0.62
C VAL A 826 -13.52 19.58 2.03
N THR A 827 -13.72 18.67 2.99
CA THR A 827 -13.90 18.99 4.40
C THR A 827 -12.66 19.66 4.98
N SER A 828 -11.46 19.10 4.77
CA SER A 828 -10.20 19.71 5.23
C SER A 828 -9.98 21.10 4.61
N PHE A 829 -10.33 21.31 3.33
CA PHE A 829 -10.27 22.63 2.70
C PHE A 829 -11.30 23.62 3.30
N GLY A 830 -12.52 23.18 3.56
CA GLY A 830 -13.57 24.01 4.17
C GLY A 830 -13.20 24.42 5.59
N VAL A 831 -12.73 23.47 6.41
CA VAL A 831 -12.27 23.74 7.78
C VAL A 831 -11.04 24.67 7.76
N PHE A 832 -10.10 24.47 6.83
CA PHE A 832 -8.97 25.38 6.67
C PHE A 832 -9.42 26.80 6.32
N LYS A 833 -10.33 26.97 5.34
CA LYS A 833 -10.87 28.29 4.99
C LYS A 833 -11.57 28.94 6.17
N TYR A 834 -12.38 28.18 6.90
CA TYR A 834 -13.07 28.64 8.09
C TYR A 834 -12.06 29.13 9.14
N MET A 835 -11.03 28.34 9.48
CA MET A 835 -10.01 28.71 10.46
C MET A 835 -9.23 29.96 10.05
N ALA A 836 -8.88 30.08 8.76
CA ALA A 836 -8.21 31.26 8.23
C ALA A 836 -9.08 32.52 8.29
N LEU A 837 -10.37 32.41 7.94
CA LEU A 837 -11.29 33.54 7.97
C LEU A 837 -11.64 33.95 9.40
N TYR A 838 -11.80 32.99 10.31
CA TYR A 838 -12.01 33.25 11.73
C TYR A 838 -10.84 34.06 12.33
N SER A 839 -9.57 33.67 12.07
CA SER A 839 -8.43 34.43 12.61
C SER A 839 -8.35 35.84 12.03
N LEU A 840 -8.77 36.02 10.77
CA LEU A 840 -8.88 37.34 10.16
C LEU A 840 -10.03 38.18 10.74
N VAL A 841 -11.18 37.59 11.05
CA VAL A 841 -12.29 38.26 11.77
C VAL A 841 -11.80 38.77 13.12
N GLN A 842 -11.12 37.92 13.89
CA GLN A 842 -10.60 38.27 15.21
C GLN A 842 -9.51 39.35 15.11
N PHE A 843 -8.58 39.21 14.18
CA PHE A 843 -7.51 40.18 13.93
C PHE A 843 -8.05 41.57 13.60
N VAL A 844 -9.03 41.68 12.69
CA VAL A 844 -9.64 42.98 12.33
C VAL A 844 -10.39 43.57 13.52
N SER A 845 -11.08 42.74 14.30
CA SER A 845 -11.81 43.19 15.50
C SER A 845 -10.86 43.82 16.52
N VAL A 846 -9.75 43.12 16.82
CA VAL A 846 -8.72 43.61 17.75
C VAL A 846 -8.05 44.87 17.20
N LEU A 847 -7.76 44.93 15.89
CA LEU A 847 -7.17 46.11 15.25
C LEU A 847 -8.06 47.37 15.36
N LEU A 848 -9.38 47.21 15.20
CA LEU A 848 -10.35 48.29 15.38
C LEU A 848 -10.43 48.74 16.84
N LEU A 849 -10.45 47.80 17.80
CA LEU A 849 -10.49 48.13 19.23
C LEU A 849 -9.18 48.79 19.72
N TYR A 850 -8.02 48.38 19.21
CA TYR A 850 -6.73 49.02 19.50
C TYR A 850 -6.66 50.46 19.00
N THR A 851 -7.42 50.81 17.95
CA THR A 851 -7.50 52.19 17.46
C THR A 851 -8.07 53.15 18.52
N ILE A 852 -8.92 52.63 19.42
CA ILE A 852 -9.55 53.37 20.52
C ILE A 852 -9.00 52.98 21.91
N ASN A 853 -7.82 52.36 21.99
CA ASN A 853 -7.18 51.92 23.25
C ASN A 853 -8.01 50.91 24.09
N THR A 854 -8.86 50.09 23.47
CA THR A 854 -9.62 49.02 24.16
C THR A 854 -9.37 47.65 23.53
N ASN A 855 -9.91 46.57 24.11
CA ASN A 855 -9.80 45.20 23.58
C ASN A 855 -10.99 44.33 24.04
N LEU A 856 -11.13 43.14 23.47
CA LEU A 856 -12.04 42.10 23.95
C LEU A 856 -11.63 41.61 25.35
N SER A 857 -12.61 41.17 26.14
CA SER A 857 -12.38 40.58 27.46
C SER A 857 -12.01 39.09 27.39
N ASP A 858 -11.40 38.54 28.46
CA ASP A 858 -11.03 37.11 28.57
C ASP A 858 -12.18 36.17 28.19
N PHE A 859 -13.36 36.41 28.76
CA PHE A 859 -14.53 35.54 28.53
C PHE A 859 -15.12 35.72 27.14
N GLN A 860 -14.94 36.86 26.48
CA GLN A 860 -15.32 37.05 25.08
C GLN A 860 -14.40 36.26 24.15
N PHE A 861 -13.08 36.27 24.37
CA PHE A 861 -12.15 35.41 23.64
C PHE A 861 -12.44 33.93 23.87
N LEU A 862 -12.64 33.50 25.13
CA LEU A 862 -13.02 32.12 25.45
C LEU A 862 -14.34 31.72 24.76
N PHE A 863 -15.33 32.62 24.74
CA PHE A 863 -16.61 32.34 24.10
C PHE A 863 -16.45 32.13 22.58
N PHE A 864 -15.69 32.98 21.90
CA PHE A 864 -15.44 32.81 20.46
C PHE A 864 -14.62 31.57 20.14
N ASP A 865 -13.55 31.31 20.88
CA ASP A 865 -12.59 30.27 20.54
C ASP A 865 -13.10 28.89 20.95
N LEU A 866 -13.61 28.76 22.17
CA LEU A 866 -14.04 27.49 22.74
C LEU A 866 -15.50 27.16 22.42
N VAL A 867 -16.44 28.09 22.66
CA VAL A 867 -17.87 27.80 22.52
C VAL A 867 -18.27 27.78 21.05
N ILE A 868 -17.95 28.83 20.29
CA ILE A 868 -18.32 28.91 18.87
C ILE A 868 -17.34 28.12 18.01
N THR A 869 -16.07 28.54 17.95
CA THR A 869 -15.13 28.09 16.91
C THR A 869 -14.74 26.63 17.06
N THR A 870 -14.39 26.18 18.26
CA THR A 870 -14.02 24.78 18.51
C THR A 870 -15.21 23.85 18.23
N THR A 871 -16.39 24.15 18.78
CA THR A 871 -17.59 23.33 18.56
C THR A 871 -17.96 23.25 17.07
N VAL A 872 -17.97 24.39 16.38
CA VAL A 872 -18.29 24.46 14.94
C VAL A 872 -17.25 23.71 14.11
N ALA A 873 -15.96 23.93 14.34
CA ALA A 873 -14.89 23.30 13.57
C ALA A 873 -14.90 21.77 13.68
N VAL A 874 -15.17 21.25 14.88
CA VAL A 874 -15.27 19.80 15.12
C VAL A 874 -16.49 19.23 14.40
N LEU A 875 -17.67 19.84 14.56
CA LEU A 875 -18.92 19.31 13.98
C LEU A 875 -19.01 19.49 12.46
N MET A 876 -18.42 20.56 11.92
CA MET A 876 -18.29 20.81 10.48
C MET A 876 -17.54 19.66 9.78
N GLY A 877 -16.61 19.01 10.48
CA GLY A 877 -15.85 17.86 9.97
C GLY A 877 -16.66 16.57 9.78
N ARG A 878 -17.84 16.48 10.39
CA ARG A 878 -18.61 15.22 10.51
C ARG A 878 -19.44 14.87 9.27
N THR A 879 -19.71 15.83 8.37
CA THR A 879 -20.57 15.63 7.19
C THR A 879 -20.08 14.48 6.30
N GLY A 880 -21.01 13.64 5.85
CA GLY A 880 -20.74 12.45 5.05
C GLY A 880 -20.43 12.71 3.57
N PRO A 881 -19.92 11.69 2.85
CA PRO A 881 -19.65 11.77 1.41
C PRO A 881 -20.94 11.75 0.59
N ALA A 882 -20.94 12.42 -0.57
CA ALA A 882 -22.06 12.35 -1.50
C ALA A 882 -22.36 10.89 -1.95
N PRO A 883 -23.64 10.52 -2.20
CA PRO A 883 -24.07 9.16 -2.54
C PRO A 883 -23.50 8.63 -3.87
N ALA A 884 -23.30 9.50 -4.85
CA ALA A 884 -22.81 9.13 -6.18
C ALA A 884 -21.36 9.60 -6.42
N LEU A 885 -20.61 8.80 -7.18
CA LEU A 885 -19.25 9.15 -7.61
C LEU A 885 -19.30 9.96 -8.92
N GLY A 886 -19.23 11.28 -8.85
CA GLY A 886 -19.27 12.14 -10.04
C GLY A 886 -17.95 12.22 -10.83
N VAL A 887 -17.98 12.85 -12.02
CA VAL A 887 -16.78 13.10 -12.85
C VAL A 887 -15.89 14.22 -12.29
N ARG A 888 -16.51 15.20 -11.62
CA ARG A 888 -15.77 16.33 -11.01
C ARG A 888 -14.85 15.80 -9.92
N ARG A 889 -13.72 16.46 -9.71
CA ARG A 889 -12.75 16.14 -8.67
C ARG A 889 -12.47 17.38 -7.81
N PRO A 890 -12.21 17.21 -6.51
CA PRO A 890 -11.86 18.33 -5.65
C PRO A 890 -10.54 18.98 -6.08
N GLN A 891 -10.29 20.21 -5.63
CA GLN A 891 -9.02 20.89 -5.86
C GLN A 891 -7.93 20.35 -4.91
N GLY A 892 -6.67 20.36 -5.34
CA GLY A 892 -5.55 19.71 -4.62
C GLY A 892 -4.48 20.66 -4.12
N ALA A 893 -4.67 21.96 -4.31
CA ALA A 893 -3.75 23.01 -3.92
C ALA A 893 -4.56 24.10 -3.22
N LEU A 894 -4.09 24.53 -2.04
CA LEU A 894 -4.72 25.62 -1.29
C LEU A 894 -4.51 26.97 -1.98
N ILE A 895 -3.33 27.17 -2.59
CA ILE A 895 -3.02 28.39 -3.35
C ILE A 895 -3.56 28.22 -4.78
N SER A 896 -4.88 28.13 -4.89
CA SER A 896 -5.61 28.21 -6.14
C SER A 896 -6.27 29.58 -6.22
N GLY A 897 -6.38 30.17 -7.41
CA GLY A 897 -7.01 31.48 -7.56
C GLY A 897 -8.48 31.51 -7.10
N LEU A 898 -9.17 30.36 -7.05
CA LEU A 898 -10.52 30.26 -6.53
C LEU A 898 -10.55 30.32 -5.00
N VAL A 899 -9.66 29.57 -4.33
CA VAL A 899 -9.59 29.53 -2.86
C VAL A 899 -9.09 30.86 -2.33
N LEU A 900 -8.03 31.43 -2.93
CA LEU A 900 -7.50 32.74 -2.52
C LEU A 900 -8.50 33.87 -2.81
N GLY A 901 -9.19 33.83 -3.96
CA GLY A 901 -10.25 34.80 -4.27
C GLY A 901 -11.42 34.72 -3.29
N SER A 902 -11.85 33.52 -2.92
CA SER A 902 -12.85 33.28 -1.86
C SER A 902 -12.40 33.87 -0.53
N LEU A 903 -11.16 33.58 -0.09
CA LEU A 903 -10.63 34.15 1.14
C LEU A 903 -10.59 35.68 1.11
N LEU A 904 -9.94 36.28 0.10
CA LEU A 904 -9.77 37.74 0.01
C LEU A 904 -11.10 38.50 -0.06
N LEU A 905 -12.07 37.99 -0.83
CA LEU A 905 -13.34 38.68 -1.02
C LEU A 905 -14.24 38.54 0.22
N GLN A 906 -14.21 37.39 0.90
CA GLN A 906 -14.85 37.23 2.21
C GLN A 906 -14.16 38.12 3.27
N THR A 907 -12.83 38.26 3.22
CA THR A 907 -12.08 39.20 4.08
C THR A 907 -12.44 40.66 3.82
N ALA A 908 -12.66 41.06 2.56
CA ALA A 908 -13.13 42.41 2.27
C ALA A 908 -14.54 42.66 2.82
N LEU A 909 -15.45 41.68 2.66
CA LEU A 909 -16.82 41.75 3.18
C LEU A 909 -16.85 41.86 4.70
N LEU A 910 -16.09 41.01 5.43
CA LEU A 910 -16.06 41.04 6.89
C LEU A 910 -15.49 42.35 7.43
N ILE A 911 -14.43 42.90 6.80
CA ILE A 911 -13.84 44.20 7.19
C ILE A 911 -14.89 45.30 7.00
N THR A 912 -15.55 45.32 5.84
CA THR A 912 -16.56 46.32 5.51
C THR A 912 -17.69 46.31 6.54
N VAL A 913 -18.20 45.13 6.90
CA VAL A 913 -19.30 44.99 7.88
C VAL A 913 -18.86 45.43 9.28
N GLN A 914 -17.66 45.07 9.75
CA GLN A 914 -17.17 45.49 11.07
C GLN A 914 -16.94 47.00 11.14
N VAL A 915 -16.26 47.57 10.14
CA VAL A 915 -15.99 49.02 10.06
C VAL A 915 -17.29 49.81 9.96
N LEU A 916 -18.23 49.37 9.13
CA LEU A 916 -19.54 50.01 9.01
C LEU A 916 -20.31 49.96 10.34
N SER A 917 -20.32 48.81 11.02
CA SER A 917 -20.99 48.67 12.33
C SER A 917 -20.37 49.60 13.38
N TYR A 918 -19.04 49.75 13.37
CA TYR A 918 -18.33 50.70 14.22
C TYR A 918 -18.77 52.15 13.95
N PHE A 919 -18.71 52.61 12.70
CA PHE A 919 -19.11 53.99 12.36
C PHE A 919 -20.59 54.27 12.62
N ILE A 920 -21.48 53.31 12.34
CA ILE A 920 -22.91 53.44 12.64
C ILE A 920 -23.11 53.63 14.15
N THR A 921 -22.36 52.91 14.98
CA THR A 921 -22.42 53.05 16.45
C THR A 921 -22.02 54.44 16.90
N VAL A 922 -20.88 54.94 16.40
CA VAL A 922 -20.36 56.28 16.75
C VAL A 922 -21.30 57.40 16.29
N SER A 923 -22.10 57.16 15.24
CA SER A 923 -23.09 58.13 14.75
C SER A 923 -24.40 58.19 15.53
N GLN A 924 -24.65 57.29 16.49
CA GLN A 924 -25.91 57.26 17.24
C GLN A 924 -25.98 58.38 18.28
N SER A 925 -27.18 58.90 18.52
CA SER A 925 -27.40 60.01 19.48
C SER A 925 -27.19 59.61 20.94
N TRP A 926 -27.32 58.33 21.28
CA TRP A 926 -27.12 57.78 22.62
C TRP A 926 -25.67 57.33 22.88
N TYR A 927 -24.80 57.36 21.87
CA TYR A 927 -23.42 56.90 21.98
C TYR A 927 -22.61 57.84 22.87
N VAL A 928 -21.88 57.26 23.83
CA VAL A 928 -20.95 57.99 24.70
C VAL A 928 -19.53 57.54 24.37
N PRO A 929 -18.63 58.46 23.99
CA PRO A 929 -17.26 58.11 23.62
C PRO A 929 -16.47 57.57 24.81
N LEU A 930 -15.61 56.59 24.53
CA LEU A 930 -14.73 55.99 25.53
C LEU A 930 -13.72 57.00 26.09
N ASN A 931 -13.50 56.96 27.41
CA ASN A 931 -12.42 57.72 28.02
C ASN A 931 -11.05 57.12 27.63
N SER A 932 -10.36 57.75 26.69
CA SER A 932 -9.11 57.27 26.09
C SER A 932 -7.89 57.30 27.02
N THR A 933 -8.02 57.84 28.25
CA THR A 933 -6.94 57.93 29.25
C THR A 933 -6.68 56.62 30.00
N VAL A 934 -7.63 55.68 29.97
CA VAL A 934 -7.53 54.37 30.63
C VAL A 934 -7.54 53.27 29.56
N THR A 935 -6.56 52.37 29.60
CA THR A 935 -6.43 51.26 28.64
C THR A 935 -7.20 50.01 29.09
N ALA A 936 -7.52 49.11 28.16
CA ALA A 936 -8.07 47.80 28.50
C ALA A 936 -7.07 46.99 29.34
N PRO A 937 -7.52 46.16 30.31
CA PRO A 937 -8.91 45.72 30.57
C PRO A 937 -9.72 46.61 31.52
N GLN A 938 -9.17 47.74 31.98
CA GLN A 938 -9.80 48.61 32.99
C GLN A 938 -10.94 49.48 32.43
N ASN A 939 -10.94 49.69 31.11
CA ASN A 939 -11.96 50.46 30.38
C ASN A 939 -13.13 49.62 29.82
N LEU A 940 -13.30 48.40 30.32
CA LEU A 940 -14.42 47.51 30.00
C LEU A 940 -15.45 47.49 31.14
N PRO A 941 -16.76 47.47 30.86
CA PRO A 941 -17.44 47.36 29.56
C PRO A 941 -17.55 48.68 28.77
N ASN A 942 -17.64 48.61 27.44
CA ASN A 942 -17.90 49.78 26.56
C ASN A 942 -18.76 49.41 25.33
N TYR A 943 -19.29 50.42 24.64
CA TYR A 943 -20.26 50.25 23.55
C TYR A 943 -19.63 49.62 22.31
N GLU A 944 -18.43 50.07 21.93
CA GLU A 944 -17.69 49.63 20.76
C GLU A 944 -17.33 48.15 20.86
N ASN A 945 -16.83 47.72 22.02
CA ASN A 945 -16.57 46.31 22.31
C ASN A 945 -17.84 45.47 22.23
N THR A 946 -18.96 45.97 22.77
CA THR A 946 -20.24 45.24 22.78
C THR A 946 -20.80 45.07 21.37
N VAL A 947 -20.79 46.13 20.55
CA VAL A 947 -21.28 46.05 19.16
C VAL A 947 -20.39 45.15 18.32
N LEU A 948 -19.06 45.29 18.43
CA LEU A 948 -18.13 44.42 17.70
C LEU A 948 -18.27 42.96 18.16
N PHE A 949 -18.45 42.70 19.45
CA PHE A 949 -18.72 41.35 19.97
C PHE A 949 -19.99 40.73 19.33
N CYS A 950 -21.09 41.48 19.27
CA CYS A 950 -22.33 41.02 18.66
C CYS A 950 -22.16 40.69 17.17
N VAL A 951 -21.60 41.62 16.39
CA VAL A 951 -21.44 41.47 14.94
C VAL A 951 -20.47 40.34 14.59
N THR A 952 -19.34 40.26 15.30
CA THR A 952 -18.30 39.24 15.04
C THR A 952 -18.77 37.84 15.42
N GLY A 953 -19.55 37.69 16.49
CA GLY A 953 -20.17 36.42 16.84
C GLY A 953 -21.08 35.86 15.73
N PHE A 954 -21.87 36.73 15.08
CA PHE A 954 -22.62 36.33 13.89
C PHE A 954 -21.71 36.02 12.71
N GLN A 955 -20.65 36.80 12.47
CA GLN A 955 -19.69 36.55 11.39
C GLN A 955 -19.07 35.15 11.47
N TYR A 956 -18.69 34.68 12.65
CA TYR A 956 -18.17 33.31 12.82
C TYR A 956 -19.17 32.24 12.38
N LEU A 957 -20.43 32.35 12.82
CA LEU A 957 -21.48 31.39 12.46
C LEU A 957 -21.86 31.46 10.96
N ILE A 958 -21.90 32.67 10.38
CA ILE A 958 -22.16 32.89 8.95
C ILE A 958 -21.07 32.23 8.11
N LEU A 959 -19.80 32.45 8.47
CA LEU A 959 -18.65 31.84 7.78
C LEU A 959 -18.66 30.32 7.86
N ALA A 960 -19.05 29.76 9.01
CA ALA A 960 -19.21 28.32 9.16
C ALA A 960 -20.19 27.74 8.14
N VAL A 961 -21.33 28.40 7.92
CA VAL A 961 -22.33 27.99 6.93
C VAL A 961 -21.81 28.17 5.51
N ALA A 962 -21.25 29.35 5.20
CA ALA A 962 -20.77 29.68 3.86
C ALA A 962 -19.65 28.73 3.40
N MET A 963 -18.79 28.27 4.32
CA MET A 963 -17.69 27.34 4.03
C MET A 963 -18.11 25.86 4.08
N SER A 964 -19.31 25.53 4.59
CA SER A 964 -19.82 24.15 4.76
C SER A 964 -20.62 23.63 3.57
N LYS A 965 -20.19 23.96 2.34
CA LYS A 965 -20.87 23.50 1.13
C LYS A 965 -20.86 21.97 0.99
N GLY A 966 -21.99 21.43 0.53
CA GLY A 966 -22.26 20.00 0.36
C GLY A 966 -21.86 19.44 -1.02
N TYR A 967 -22.81 19.56 -1.96
CA TYR A 967 -22.68 19.01 -3.32
C TYR A 967 -21.51 19.65 -4.10
N PRO A 968 -20.76 18.92 -4.96
CA PRO A 968 -20.96 17.54 -5.44
C PRO A 968 -20.21 16.44 -4.68
N PHE A 969 -19.50 16.76 -3.59
CA PHE A 969 -18.58 15.82 -2.93
C PHE A 969 -19.02 15.38 -1.54
N ARG A 970 -19.82 16.19 -0.87
CA ARG A 970 -20.36 15.97 0.47
C ARG A 970 -21.87 15.99 0.40
N GLU A 971 -22.50 15.42 1.40
CA GLU A 971 -23.93 15.59 1.59
C GLU A 971 -24.27 17.07 1.93
N PRO A 972 -25.52 17.49 1.70
CA PRO A 972 -26.00 18.79 2.14
C PRO A 972 -25.86 19.01 3.64
N LEU A 973 -25.75 20.28 4.07
CA LEU A 973 -25.53 20.65 5.47
C LEU A 973 -26.60 20.07 6.42
N TYR A 974 -27.86 19.98 5.97
CA TYR A 974 -28.97 19.48 6.78
C TYR A 974 -28.89 17.99 7.13
N THR A 975 -28.06 17.18 6.45
CA THR A 975 -27.89 15.76 6.82
C THR A 975 -27.03 15.62 8.08
N ASN A 976 -26.20 16.61 8.39
CA ASN A 976 -25.46 16.67 9.64
C ASN A 976 -26.32 17.31 10.74
N VAL A 977 -27.30 16.55 11.23
CA VAL A 977 -28.30 17.00 12.20
C VAL A 977 -27.67 17.63 13.46
N LEU A 978 -26.60 17.01 13.98
CA LEU A 978 -25.90 17.54 15.16
C LEU A 978 -25.27 18.90 14.88
N PHE A 979 -24.61 19.08 13.73
CA PHE A 979 -24.05 20.37 13.36
C PHE A 979 -25.13 21.42 13.15
N LEU A 980 -26.23 21.08 12.48
CA LEU A 980 -27.36 21.99 12.26
C LEU A 980 -28.01 22.42 13.59
N LEU A 981 -28.26 21.48 14.51
CA LEU A 981 -28.86 21.77 15.82
C LEU A 981 -27.97 22.73 16.62
N VAL A 982 -26.66 22.44 16.68
CA VAL A 982 -25.70 23.30 17.38
C VAL A 982 -25.62 24.67 16.73
N LEU A 983 -25.63 24.75 15.39
CA LEU A 983 -25.64 26.01 14.68
C LEU A 983 -26.89 26.84 14.99
N ILE A 984 -28.08 26.23 14.98
CA ILE A 984 -29.34 26.89 15.36
C ILE A 984 -29.28 27.38 16.81
N LEU A 985 -28.78 26.56 17.72
CA LEU A 985 -28.63 26.91 19.14
C LEU A 985 -27.65 28.08 19.32
N LEU A 986 -26.52 28.09 18.60
CA LEU A 986 -25.53 29.17 18.67
C LEU A 986 -26.05 30.47 18.02
N PHE A 987 -26.77 30.39 16.89
CA PHE A 987 -27.44 31.57 16.32
C PHE A 987 -28.51 32.11 17.28
N GLY A 988 -29.32 31.24 17.86
CA GLY A 988 -30.31 31.62 18.88
C GLY A 988 -29.66 32.26 20.11
N LEU A 989 -28.54 31.71 20.58
CA LEU A 989 -27.76 32.27 21.68
C LEU A 989 -27.21 33.66 21.33
N MET A 990 -26.68 33.86 20.12
CA MET A 990 -26.20 35.18 19.67
C MET A 990 -27.31 36.21 19.51
N ILE A 991 -28.49 35.80 19.01
CA ILE A 991 -29.68 36.66 18.94
C ILE A 991 -30.11 37.06 20.35
N TRP A 992 -30.16 36.11 21.28
CA TRP A 992 -30.52 36.36 22.66
C TRP A 992 -29.53 37.30 23.36
N LEU A 993 -28.23 37.07 23.22
CA LEU A 993 -27.16 37.93 23.77
C LEU A 993 -27.19 39.35 23.17
N THR A 994 -27.61 39.51 21.92
CA THR A 994 -27.70 40.82 21.25
C THR A 994 -28.96 41.60 21.68
N LEU A 995 -30.10 40.92 21.83
CA LEU A 995 -31.37 41.57 22.17
C LEU A 995 -31.51 41.82 23.69
N TYR A 996 -31.26 40.79 24.50
CA TYR A 996 -31.54 40.78 25.94
C TYR A 996 -30.44 40.05 26.74
N PRO A 997 -29.22 40.61 26.85
CA PRO A 997 -28.20 40.06 27.76
C PRO A 997 -28.62 40.32 29.23
N LEU A 998 -29.24 39.33 29.88
CA LEU A 998 -29.72 39.42 31.26
C LEU A 998 -28.73 38.83 32.28
N GLY A 999 -28.72 39.36 33.50
CA GLY A 999 -28.10 38.75 34.68
C GLY A 999 -26.63 38.33 34.53
N PHE A 1000 -26.37 37.03 34.69
CA PHE A 1000 -25.03 36.44 34.75
C PHE A 1000 -24.25 36.55 33.42
N PRO A 1001 -24.78 36.18 32.24
CA PRO A 1001 -24.07 36.33 30.96
C PRO A 1001 -23.58 37.76 30.63
N LYS A 1002 -24.35 38.79 30.99
CA LYS A 1002 -23.95 40.20 30.80
C LYS A 1002 -22.70 40.53 31.62
N SER A 1003 -22.70 40.13 32.89
CA SER A 1003 -21.58 40.37 33.81
C SER A 1003 -20.34 39.57 33.40
N LEU A 1004 -20.53 38.29 33.04
CA LEU A 1004 -19.45 37.40 32.62
C LEU A 1004 -18.74 37.90 31.35
N LEU A 1005 -19.52 38.29 30.32
CA LEU A 1005 -19.00 38.75 29.02
C LEU A 1005 -18.65 40.25 29.00
N LYS A 1006 -18.81 40.96 30.12
CA LYS A 1006 -18.61 42.43 30.24
C LYS A 1006 -19.28 43.21 29.10
N LEU A 1007 -20.59 43.00 28.92
CA LEU A 1007 -21.39 43.66 27.87
C LEU A 1007 -22.04 44.96 28.40
N GLN A 1008 -21.87 46.04 27.65
CA GLN A 1008 -22.48 47.34 27.94
C GLN A 1008 -23.96 47.33 27.53
N PRO A 1009 -24.90 47.76 28.41
CA PRO A 1009 -26.31 47.79 28.06
C PRO A 1009 -26.60 48.87 27.00
N ILE A 1010 -27.26 48.46 25.92
CA ILE A 1010 -27.84 49.37 24.91
C ILE A 1010 -29.35 49.41 25.16
N GLU A 1011 -29.91 50.58 25.40
CA GLU A 1011 -31.35 50.75 25.69
C GLU A 1011 -32.20 50.82 24.41
N ASP A 1012 -31.64 51.35 23.33
CA ASP A 1012 -32.33 51.48 22.05
C ASP A 1012 -32.57 50.12 21.38
N PHE A 1013 -33.84 49.70 21.37
CA PHE A 1013 -34.26 48.45 20.74
C PHE A 1013 -34.17 48.51 19.20
N SER A 1014 -34.37 49.69 18.60
CA SER A 1014 -34.29 49.87 17.14
C SER A 1014 -32.87 49.61 16.65
N PHE A 1015 -31.87 50.10 17.39
CA PHE A 1015 -30.46 49.81 17.10
C PHE A 1015 -30.11 48.33 17.23
N LYS A 1016 -30.65 47.63 18.24
CA LYS A 1016 -30.45 46.17 18.36
C LYS A 1016 -31.03 45.41 17.17
N LEU A 1017 -32.21 45.80 16.68
CA LEU A 1017 -32.79 45.25 15.45
C LEU A 1017 -31.94 45.59 14.22
N LEU A 1018 -31.36 46.79 14.16
CA LEU A 1018 -30.43 47.17 13.09
C LEU A 1018 -29.19 46.27 13.06
N LEU A 1019 -28.61 45.92 14.22
CA LEU A 1019 -27.49 44.96 14.29
C LEU A 1019 -27.87 43.58 13.75
N LEU A 1020 -29.08 43.09 14.05
CA LEU A 1020 -29.60 41.84 13.47
C LEU A 1020 -29.82 41.97 11.95
N GLY A 1021 -30.29 43.13 11.48
CA GLY A 1021 -30.43 43.42 10.05
C GLY A 1021 -29.08 43.40 9.31
N ILE A 1022 -28.05 44.00 9.90
CA ILE A 1022 -26.66 43.95 9.38
C ILE A 1022 -26.16 42.50 9.34
N ALA A 1023 -26.40 41.72 10.40
CA ALA A 1023 -26.02 40.30 10.43
C ALA A 1023 -26.74 39.48 9.35
N ALA A 1024 -28.04 39.70 9.14
CA ALA A 1024 -28.83 39.04 8.10
C ALA A 1024 -28.36 39.42 6.68
N LEU A 1025 -28.08 40.70 6.44
CA LEU A 1025 -27.52 41.17 5.17
C LEU A 1025 -26.15 40.55 4.91
N ASN A 1026 -25.29 40.48 5.94
CA ASN A 1026 -23.99 39.84 5.86
C ASN A 1026 -24.12 38.34 5.53
N PHE A 1027 -25.07 37.62 6.14
CA PHE A 1027 -25.33 36.22 5.82
C PHE A 1027 -25.68 36.03 4.34
N PHE A 1028 -26.61 36.84 3.83
CA PHE A 1028 -27.02 36.78 2.42
C PHE A 1028 -25.84 37.12 1.49
N ALA A 1029 -25.12 38.22 1.76
CA ALA A 1029 -23.97 38.64 0.98
C ALA A 1029 -22.88 37.57 0.95
N ALA A 1030 -22.49 37.01 2.10
CA ALA A 1030 -21.45 35.99 2.21
C ALA A 1030 -21.83 34.70 1.44
N PHE A 1031 -23.10 34.29 1.50
CA PHE A 1031 -23.60 33.12 0.79
C PHE A 1031 -23.65 33.33 -0.74
N VAL A 1032 -24.17 34.48 -1.19
CA VAL A 1032 -24.21 34.86 -2.61
C VAL A 1032 -22.81 34.93 -3.18
N LEU A 1033 -21.88 35.54 -2.44
CA LEU A 1033 -20.48 35.70 -2.83
C LEU A 1033 -19.82 34.35 -3.13
N GLU A 1034 -19.90 33.41 -2.18
CA GLU A 1034 -19.28 32.09 -2.34
C GLU A 1034 -19.97 31.30 -3.46
N THR A 1035 -21.30 31.45 -3.63
CA THR A 1035 -22.07 30.79 -4.70
C THR A 1035 -21.69 31.34 -6.09
N ALA A 1036 -21.49 32.65 -6.21
CA ALA A 1036 -21.09 33.29 -7.45
C ALA A 1036 -19.65 32.93 -7.85
N LEU A 1037 -18.73 32.83 -6.89
CA LEU A 1037 -17.35 32.39 -7.13
C LEU A 1037 -17.31 30.97 -7.72
N ASP A 1038 -18.15 30.06 -7.22
CA ASP A 1038 -18.26 28.68 -7.71
C ASP A 1038 -18.88 28.57 -9.11
N HIS A 1039 -19.87 29.41 -9.42
CA HIS A 1039 -20.50 29.47 -10.76
C HIS A 1039 -19.65 30.20 -11.80
N GLY A 1040 -18.48 30.73 -11.40
CA GLY A 1040 -17.46 31.18 -12.34
C GLY A 1040 -17.30 32.69 -12.45
N LEU A 1041 -17.59 33.46 -11.40
CA LEU A 1041 -17.26 34.90 -11.34
C LEU A 1041 -15.75 35.15 -11.60
N LEU A 1042 -14.89 34.24 -11.15
CA LEU A 1042 -13.45 34.21 -11.49
C LEU A 1042 -13.12 33.56 -12.86
N GLY A 1043 -14.10 32.90 -13.48
CA GLY A 1043 -14.02 32.33 -14.82
C GLY A 1043 -13.94 33.40 -15.91
N CYS A 1044 -14.59 34.56 -15.70
CA CYS A 1044 -14.46 35.74 -16.57
C CYS A 1044 -13.00 36.21 -16.63
N PHE A 1045 -12.33 36.32 -15.47
CA PHE A 1045 -10.89 36.65 -15.40
C PHE A 1045 -9.97 35.58 -16.02
N ARG A 1046 -10.39 34.30 -16.05
CA ARG A 1046 -9.63 33.24 -16.72
C ARG A 1046 -9.73 33.29 -18.24
N ARG A 1047 -10.80 33.84 -18.82
CA ARG A 1047 -10.90 34.05 -20.28
C ARG A 1047 -9.88 35.07 -20.79
N LEU A 1048 -9.47 36.01 -19.93
CA LEU A 1048 -8.41 37.00 -20.22
C LEU A 1048 -6.97 36.43 -20.15
N ARG A 1049 -6.75 35.26 -19.53
CA ARG A 1049 -5.42 34.62 -19.48
C ARG A 1049 -5.26 33.57 -20.58
N ARG A 1050 -4.19 33.67 -21.39
CA ARG A 1050 -3.77 32.63 -22.34
C ARG A 1050 -3.70 31.26 -21.63
N LYS A 1051 -4.35 30.24 -22.21
CA LYS A 1051 -4.32 28.84 -21.70
C LYS A 1051 -2.88 28.32 -21.73
N LYS A 1052 -2.17 28.38 -20.59
CA LYS A 1052 -0.86 27.72 -20.44
C LYS A 1052 -1.02 26.20 -20.57
N ALA A 1053 -0.06 25.56 -21.22
CA ALA A 1053 0.01 24.10 -21.32
C ALA A 1053 -0.01 23.45 -19.92
N SER A 1054 -0.66 22.29 -19.81
CA SER A 1054 -0.75 21.57 -18.54
C SER A 1054 0.64 21.14 -18.07
N LYS A 1055 0.98 21.41 -16.80
CA LYS A 1055 2.23 20.90 -16.20
C LYS A 1055 2.30 19.37 -16.11
N LYS A 1056 1.16 18.66 -16.16
CA LYS A 1056 1.11 17.20 -16.07
C LYS A 1056 1.48 16.53 -17.39
N LEU A 1057 2.43 15.60 -17.36
CA LEU A 1057 2.97 14.94 -18.55
C LEU A 1057 1.91 14.17 -19.35
N PHE A 1058 1.10 13.31 -18.71
CA PHE A 1058 0.06 12.55 -19.43
C PHE A 1058 -0.94 13.45 -20.20
N LYS A 1059 -1.25 14.65 -19.71
CA LYS A 1059 -2.16 15.57 -20.42
C LYS A 1059 -1.53 16.19 -21.66
N ARG A 1060 -0.20 16.38 -21.64
CA ARG A 1060 0.54 16.88 -22.81
C ARG A 1060 0.58 15.79 -23.86
N LEU A 1061 0.96 14.58 -23.45
CA LEU A 1061 1.00 13.40 -24.31
C LEU A 1061 -0.37 13.07 -24.91
N GLU A 1062 -1.45 13.13 -24.12
CA GLU A 1062 -2.82 12.91 -24.63
C GLU A 1062 -3.21 13.94 -25.70
N LYS A 1063 -2.81 15.20 -25.49
CA LYS A 1063 -3.04 16.27 -26.47
C LYS A 1063 -2.19 16.07 -27.73
N GLU A 1064 -0.90 15.76 -27.57
CA GLU A 1064 0.01 15.47 -28.67
C GLU A 1064 -0.51 14.30 -29.51
N LEU A 1065 -0.88 13.17 -28.88
CA LEU A 1065 -1.45 12.00 -29.55
C LEU A 1065 -2.77 12.32 -30.26
N SER A 1066 -3.61 13.21 -29.70
CA SER A 1066 -4.85 13.64 -30.36
C SER A 1066 -4.64 14.55 -31.57
N GLN A 1067 -3.47 15.19 -31.66
CA GLN A 1067 -3.11 16.15 -32.70
C GLN A 1067 -2.14 15.58 -33.73
N GLN A 1068 -1.59 14.39 -33.50
CA GLN A 1068 -0.57 13.76 -34.32
C GLN A 1068 -1.18 13.20 -35.62
N GLN A 1069 -0.58 13.55 -36.76
CA GLN A 1069 -0.82 12.93 -38.07
C GLN A 1069 0.56 12.48 -38.64
N PRO A 1070 0.72 11.22 -39.09
CA PRO A 1070 -0.27 10.14 -39.17
C PRO A 1070 -0.71 9.58 -37.81
N ALA A 1071 -1.82 8.85 -37.79
CA ALA A 1071 -2.42 8.30 -36.58
C ALA A 1071 -1.48 7.26 -35.93
N TRP A 1072 -1.12 7.48 -34.66
CA TRP A 1072 -0.31 6.55 -33.88
C TRP A 1072 -1.21 5.55 -33.14
N PRO A 1073 -0.85 4.25 -33.04
CA PRO A 1073 0.43 3.64 -33.45
C PRO A 1073 0.43 3.14 -34.91
N PRO A 1074 1.61 2.98 -35.54
CA PRO A 1074 1.72 2.32 -36.84
C PRO A 1074 1.35 0.83 -36.68
N LEU A 1075 0.30 0.39 -37.38
CA LEU A 1075 -0.17 -0.99 -37.35
C LEU A 1075 0.73 -1.87 -38.22
N ASP A 1076 1.03 -3.08 -37.72
CA ASP A 1076 1.77 -4.17 -38.40
C ASP A 1076 3.18 -3.82 -38.93
N GLN A 1077 3.67 -2.60 -38.68
CA GLN A 1077 5.02 -2.18 -39.00
C GLN A 1077 5.95 -2.35 -37.78
N PRO A 1078 7.07 -3.09 -37.90
CA PRO A 1078 8.05 -3.19 -36.83
C PRO A 1078 8.82 -1.87 -36.66
N LEU A 1079 8.77 -1.32 -35.45
CA LEU A 1079 9.67 -0.25 -35.01
C LEU A 1079 10.92 -0.87 -34.40
N PHE A 1080 12.09 -0.46 -34.85
CA PHE A 1080 13.36 -0.96 -34.31
C PHE A 1080 13.92 0.03 -33.29
N ALA A 1081 14.54 -0.48 -32.23
CA ALA A 1081 15.24 0.34 -31.27
C ALA A 1081 16.42 1.05 -31.95
N THR A 1082 16.55 2.35 -31.73
CA THR A 1082 17.77 3.07 -32.07
C THR A 1082 18.90 2.59 -31.17
N PRO A 1083 20.12 2.36 -31.72
CA PRO A 1083 21.26 1.90 -30.94
C PRO A 1083 21.64 2.83 -29.80
#